data_AF-A0A962R3Z8-F1
#
_entry.id   AF-A0A962R3Z8-F1
#
_cell.length_a   1.000
_cell.length_b   1.000
_cell.length_c   1.000
_cell.angle_alpha   90.00
_cell.angle_beta   90.00
_cell.angle_gamma   90.00
#
_symmetry.space_group_name_H-M   'P 1'
#
loop_
_entity.id
_entity.type
_entity.pdbx_description
1 polymer ?
#
loop_
_entity_poly.entity_id
_entity_poly.type
_entity_poly.pdbx_seq_one_letter_code
_entity_poly.pdbx_strand_id
1 'polypeptide(L)'
;MSRAHLHPVPASVAEIPLQPASQDIWDKKYRLKAKDGTIVDKEIDDTYKRVARALADVEEEGIRERCYKDFLWALRHGAIPAGRITSNAGALEHKPATSTINCTVSGTIGDSMDDILNKVHEAGLTLKAGCGIGYEFSTLRPKGAYVSGAGAYTSGPLSFMDIYDKMCFTVSSAGGRRGAQMATFDVGHPDVIDFIRAKREDGRLRQFNLSLLVTEEFMEAVKHDRDWKLAFPITAKEADEDGVDLRDAEKVIWRDWPTKEKFVVNEAGKVACKVYKTIRARRVWDVIMSSTYDYAEPGFILIDKVNEMNNNWFCENIRATNPCVTADTWVHTNDGPKQVQDLVGRKFVTRVDGKEFSSGVEGFFRTAHKAVVRLQTAEGYGLRLTPDHRVRRVTRFTRYATETEWCEARKLRAGDRVLLNDHRDNASWEGAYGEDEGYLLGLLVGEGQLTEETAELTVWAQAAVMGGSVGGLTAGVQHVMETALASARSLPRRSELVGWRKVSGSNQYRLRLGSLHKLAAKLGMNRGDTPITPAAEATSSAFHIGFLRGMFDAHGSVQGSQEHGVSVRLPEHDMSKLEAAQRMLLRLGIAGRIYKDRRKDTRSKGPQDDQTSSYHELVISGANLKEFAERIGFADSDKSSRLEDAINGYKRELNRERFVARVESIEVDGIEDVFDVQIPGVNTFDGNGLHAHNCGEQPLPPYGSCLLGSVNLTKFVRDPFTKKASFDWAEYRHVVSTFTRMLDNVVEINGLPLPEQRHEIEHKRRHGMGFLGLGSTVTMMGMKYGSPESLEFTEEVTKTMALEGWRAALDLSKEKGPAPIMEMDYTVTAEMLSHRPEMAKDGYKVGDTVKGKVLHAKYSRYMQRVAEVEPKLVEELAEVGARFTHHSSIAPTGTISLSLANNASNGIEPSFAHHYARNVIREGKKSKEKVDVFSFELLAYRELVNAKAMPFAEDDDSRLPDYFISADDIGPKEHVDVQAAAQKWIDSSISKTANVPTEYPYEDFKDIYLYAYEQGLKGCTTFRFNPEAFQGVLVKEQDLEKTIYEFKLEDGSTVKVKGNEEIEYDGEIHTAANLYDALKEGYYGKF
;
A
#
# COMPACT_ATOMS: atom_id res chain seq x y z
N MET A 1 51.02 -18.15 25.16
CA MET A 1 50.64 -17.27 24.03
C MET A 1 49.15 -17.41 23.83
N SER A 2 48.38 -16.31 23.89
CA SER A 2 46.99 -16.31 23.43
C SER A 2 46.98 -16.41 21.90
N ARG A 3 46.02 -17.15 21.33
CA ARG A 3 45.78 -17.10 19.88
C ARG A 3 45.14 -15.77 19.55
N ALA A 4 45.79 -14.96 18.71
CA ALA A 4 45.17 -13.76 18.16
C ALA A 4 44.05 -14.20 17.19
N HIS A 5 42.82 -13.74 17.44
CA HIS A 5 41.72 -13.90 16.50
C HIS A 5 41.87 -12.85 15.40
N LEU A 6 42.64 -13.18 14.36
CA LEU A 6 42.72 -12.39 13.14
C LEU A 6 41.42 -12.59 12.35
N HIS A 7 40.62 -11.53 12.25
CA HIS A 7 39.50 -11.47 11.31
C HIS A 7 40.02 -10.88 9.99
N PRO A 8 39.69 -11.48 8.82
CA PRO A 8 39.93 -10.83 7.55
C PRO A 8 39.00 -9.61 7.44
N VAL A 9 39.56 -8.45 7.10
CA VAL A 9 38.79 -7.26 6.73
C VAL A 9 38.33 -7.45 5.27
N PRO A 10 37.05 -7.23 4.92
CA PRO A 10 36.60 -7.27 3.53
C PRO A 10 37.41 -6.32 2.65
N ALA A 11 37.91 -6.81 1.52
CA ALA A 11 38.68 -6.02 0.57
C ALA A 11 37.77 -5.30 -0.44
N SER A 12 36.49 -5.70 -0.54
CA SER A 12 35.54 -5.11 -1.47
C SER A 12 34.09 -5.10 -0.96
N VAL A 13 33.30 -4.18 -1.53
CA VAL A 13 31.85 -4.07 -1.37
C VAL A 13 31.11 -5.37 -1.76
N ALA A 14 31.69 -6.17 -2.65
CA ALA A 14 31.10 -7.43 -3.10
C ALA A 14 31.02 -8.49 -1.98
N GLU A 15 31.92 -8.43 -1.00
CA GLU A 15 32.08 -9.38 0.10
C GLU A 15 31.21 -9.07 1.33
N ILE A 16 30.54 -7.90 1.35
CA ILE A 16 29.65 -7.51 2.46
C ILE A 16 28.46 -8.48 2.53
N PRO A 17 28.27 -9.21 3.65
CA PRO A 17 27.21 -10.21 3.76
C PRO A 17 25.81 -9.58 3.75
N LEU A 18 24.81 -10.37 3.38
CA LEU A 18 23.41 -9.93 3.47
C LEU A 18 23.05 -9.62 4.92
N GLN A 19 22.54 -8.40 5.15
CA GLN A 19 21.89 -8.02 6.39
C GLN A 19 20.77 -9.03 6.68
N PRO A 20 20.53 -9.45 7.93
CA PRO A 20 19.57 -10.52 8.19
C PRO A 20 18.15 -10.18 7.71
N ALA A 21 17.80 -8.88 7.63
CA ALA A 21 16.52 -8.40 7.09
C ALA A 21 16.34 -8.74 5.61
N SER A 22 17.42 -8.77 4.83
CA SER A 22 17.40 -9.14 3.42
C SER A 22 17.16 -10.65 3.26
N GLN A 23 17.90 -11.47 4.01
CA GLN A 23 17.78 -12.92 4.04
C GLN A 23 16.38 -13.40 4.51
N ASP A 24 15.83 -12.75 5.55
CA ASP A 24 14.48 -13.00 6.09
C ASP A 24 13.37 -12.82 5.05
N ILE A 25 13.58 -11.91 4.09
CA ILE A 25 12.62 -11.60 3.03
C ILE A 25 12.79 -12.53 1.84
N TRP A 26 14.03 -12.85 1.45
CA TRP A 26 14.29 -13.82 0.39
C TRP A 26 13.64 -15.18 0.70
N ASP A 27 13.80 -15.70 1.92
CA ASP A 27 13.20 -16.98 2.36
C ASP A 27 11.66 -17.04 2.23
N LYS A 28 10.99 -15.89 2.37
CA LYS A 28 9.52 -15.79 2.42
C LYS A 28 8.88 -15.41 1.09
N LYS A 29 9.65 -14.82 0.17
CA LYS A 29 9.15 -14.37 -1.15
C LYS A 29 9.70 -15.15 -2.35
N TYR A 30 10.92 -15.66 -2.25
CA TYR A 30 11.72 -16.04 -3.43
C TYR A 30 12.33 -17.44 -3.35
N ARG A 31 12.69 -17.91 -2.15
CA ARG A 31 13.11 -19.29 -1.88
C ARG A 31 11.99 -20.28 -2.25
N LEU A 32 12.20 -21.12 -3.25
CA LEU A 32 11.22 -22.12 -3.67
C LEU A 32 11.08 -23.23 -2.62
N LYS A 33 9.84 -23.60 -2.34
CA LYS A 33 9.40 -24.68 -1.44
C LYS A 33 8.31 -25.46 -2.15
N ALA A 34 8.31 -26.79 -2.01
CA ALA A 34 7.30 -27.68 -2.56
C ALA A 34 6.00 -27.64 -1.73
N LYS A 35 4.94 -28.31 -2.20
CA LYS A 35 3.58 -28.27 -1.59
C LYS A 35 3.54 -28.80 -0.14
N ASP A 36 4.45 -29.70 0.20
CA ASP A 36 4.67 -30.28 1.54
C ASP A 36 5.50 -29.38 2.47
N GLY A 37 6.03 -28.26 1.96
CA GLY A 37 6.95 -27.37 2.66
C GLY A 37 8.44 -27.71 2.47
N THR A 38 8.79 -28.77 1.73
CA THR A 38 10.18 -29.16 1.47
C THR A 38 10.92 -28.03 0.75
N ILE A 39 12.08 -27.63 1.31
CA ILE A 39 12.91 -26.55 0.78
C ILE A 39 13.64 -27.03 -0.48
N VAL A 40 13.39 -26.35 -1.60
CA VAL A 40 14.03 -26.63 -2.89
C VAL A 40 15.29 -25.77 -3.04
N ASP A 41 15.14 -24.45 -2.91
CA ASP A 41 16.29 -23.53 -2.88
C ASP A 41 16.87 -23.50 -1.45
N LYS A 42 18.06 -24.05 -1.21
CA LYS A 42 18.63 -24.07 0.16
C LYS A 42 19.20 -22.72 0.53
N GLU A 43 20.04 -22.15 -0.32
CA GLU A 43 20.60 -20.80 -0.20
C GLU A 43 20.09 -19.85 -1.31
N ILE A 44 20.34 -18.55 -1.17
CA ILE A 44 20.02 -17.55 -2.20
C ILE A 44 20.69 -17.88 -3.55
N ASP A 45 21.87 -18.48 -3.50
CA ASP A 45 22.58 -18.99 -4.68
C ASP A 45 21.85 -20.17 -5.34
N ASP A 46 20.99 -20.92 -4.65
CA ASP A 46 20.17 -21.96 -5.26
C ASP A 46 18.93 -21.36 -5.96
N THR A 47 18.36 -20.28 -5.42
CA THR A 47 17.39 -19.46 -6.18
C THR A 47 18.04 -18.94 -7.45
N TYR A 48 19.30 -18.47 -7.40
CA TYR A 48 20.02 -18.05 -8.60
C TYR A 48 20.27 -19.22 -9.56
N LYS A 49 20.72 -20.39 -9.08
CA LYS A 49 20.85 -21.61 -9.93
C LYS A 49 19.52 -21.96 -10.60
N ARG A 50 18.40 -22.00 -9.87
CA ARG A 50 17.08 -22.33 -10.41
C ARG A 50 16.63 -21.34 -11.49
N VAL A 51 16.78 -20.04 -11.23
CA VAL A 51 16.36 -19.00 -12.19
C VAL A 51 17.27 -19.01 -13.42
N ALA A 52 18.60 -19.10 -13.24
CA ALA A 52 19.55 -19.24 -14.35
C ALA A 52 19.30 -20.51 -15.16
N ARG A 53 18.96 -21.63 -14.50
CA ARG A 53 18.65 -22.92 -15.14
C ARG A 53 17.38 -22.81 -15.98
N ALA A 54 16.27 -22.38 -15.38
CA ALA A 54 14.99 -22.23 -16.08
C ALA A 54 15.04 -21.26 -17.27
N LEU A 55 15.89 -20.23 -17.21
CA LEU A 55 16.11 -19.31 -18.33
C LEU A 55 17.11 -19.86 -19.36
N ALA A 56 18.05 -20.72 -18.96
CA ALA A 56 18.98 -21.38 -19.88
C ALA A 56 18.36 -22.58 -20.59
N ASP A 57 17.42 -23.29 -19.98
CA ASP A 57 16.77 -24.46 -20.60
C ASP A 57 15.89 -24.07 -21.81
N VAL A 58 15.53 -22.79 -21.94
CA VAL A 58 14.95 -22.15 -23.13
C VAL A 58 15.92 -22.13 -24.33
N GLU A 59 17.23 -22.15 -24.08
CA GLU A 59 18.27 -22.12 -25.12
C GLU A 59 18.45 -23.49 -25.80
N GLU A 60 19.00 -23.47 -27.02
CA GLU A 60 19.40 -24.69 -27.72
C GLU A 60 20.46 -25.49 -26.93
N GLU A 61 20.41 -26.82 -27.05
CA GLU A 61 21.21 -27.74 -26.24
C GLU A 61 22.73 -27.48 -26.35
N GLY A 62 23.23 -27.08 -27.52
CA GLY A 62 24.64 -26.78 -27.75
C GLY A 62 25.18 -25.54 -27.00
N ILE A 63 24.30 -24.63 -26.54
CA ILE A 63 24.69 -23.39 -25.83
C ILE A 63 24.11 -23.29 -24.41
N ARG A 64 23.11 -24.11 -24.07
CA ARG A 64 22.43 -24.17 -22.76
C ARG A 64 23.37 -24.15 -21.56
N GLU A 65 24.40 -25.00 -21.53
CA GLU A 65 25.37 -25.06 -20.42
C GLU A 65 26.42 -23.93 -20.40
N ARG A 66 26.50 -23.12 -21.46
CA ARG A 66 27.23 -21.85 -21.47
C ARG A 66 26.34 -20.78 -20.85
N CYS A 67 25.15 -20.57 -21.43
CA CYS A 67 24.17 -19.58 -20.96
C CYS A 67 23.80 -19.78 -19.48
N TYR A 68 23.65 -21.01 -18.99
CA TYR A 68 23.44 -21.30 -17.57
C TYR A 68 24.55 -20.72 -16.66
N LYS A 69 25.82 -20.84 -17.06
CA LYS A 69 26.96 -20.32 -16.29
C LYS A 69 26.99 -18.80 -16.35
N ASP A 70 26.75 -18.22 -17.52
CA ASP A 70 26.75 -16.78 -17.75
C ASP A 70 25.61 -16.10 -16.97
N PHE A 71 24.39 -16.67 -17.02
CA PHE A 71 23.23 -16.18 -16.27
C PHE A 71 23.43 -16.31 -14.76
N LEU A 72 24.00 -17.43 -14.29
CA LEU A 72 24.35 -17.61 -12.87
C LEU A 72 25.47 -16.66 -12.42
N TRP A 73 26.41 -16.33 -13.32
CA TRP A 73 27.40 -15.28 -13.07
C TRP A 73 26.73 -13.91 -12.94
N ALA A 74 25.89 -13.50 -13.91
CA ALA A 74 25.24 -12.19 -13.89
C ALA A 74 24.34 -11.99 -12.66
N LEU A 75 23.59 -13.01 -12.23
CA LEU A 75 22.78 -12.98 -11.01
C LEU A 75 23.61 -12.70 -9.75
N ARG A 76 24.85 -13.22 -9.67
CA ARG A 76 25.77 -12.99 -8.55
C ARG A 76 26.42 -11.59 -8.60
N HIS A 77 26.60 -11.04 -9.80
CA HIS A 77 27.26 -9.74 -10.04
C HIS A 77 26.27 -8.57 -10.19
N GLY A 78 24.99 -8.77 -9.84
CA GLY A 78 24.02 -7.69 -9.62
C GLY A 78 22.81 -7.66 -10.55
N ALA A 79 22.65 -8.60 -11.47
CA ALA A 79 21.39 -8.76 -12.21
C ALA A 79 20.28 -9.29 -11.28
N ILE A 80 19.18 -8.55 -11.13
CA ILE A 80 18.06 -8.91 -10.25
C ILE A 80 16.75 -8.94 -11.06
N PRO A 81 16.27 -10.13 -11.48
CA PRO A 81 14.96 -10.29 -12.11
C PRO A 81 13.82 -9.80 -11.21
N ALA A 82 12.75 -9.28 -11.81
CA ALA A 82 11.57 -8.87 -11.05
C ALA A 82 10.93 -10.04 -10.28
N GLY A 83 10.23 -9.70 -9.19
CA GLY A 83 9.85 -10.66 -8.16
C GLY A 83 8.90 -11.78 -8.59
N ARG A 84 8.16 -11.65 -9.70
CA ARG A 84 7.40 -12.77 -10.28
C ARG A 84 8.34 -13.76 -10.98
N ILE A 85 9.32 -13.30 -11.75
CA ILE A 85 10.37 -14.12 -12.38
C ILE A 85 11.13 -14.91 -11.31
N THR A 86 11.66 -14.24 -10.27
CA THR A 86 12.42 -14.90 -9.18
C THR A 86 11.61 -16.00 -8.47
N SER A 87 10.31 -15.75 -8.27
CA SER A 87 9.37 -16.68 -7.62
C SER A 87 8.98 -17.87 -8.50
N ASN A 88 8.83 -17.66 -9.82
CA ASN A 88 8.05 -18.56 -10.68
C ASN A 88 8.89 -19.25 -11.78
N ALA A 89 10.02 -18.69 -12.22
CA ALA A 89 10.90 -19.35 -13.18
C ALA A 89 11.45 -20.67 -12.60
N GLY A 90 11.25 -21.78 -13.31
CA GLY A 90 11.63 -23.12 -12.83
C GLY A 90 10.78 -23.65 -11.66
N ALA A 91 9.60 -23.08 -11.42
CA ALA A 91 8.71 -23.50 -10.33
C ALA A 91 7.41 -24.20 -10.82
N LEU A 92 7.29 -24.53 -12.11
CA LEU A 92 6.06 -25.00 -12.75
C LEU A 92 5.44 -26.24 -12.06
N GLU A 93 6.25 -27.20 -11.62
CA GLU A 93 5.81 -28.39 -10.88
C GLU A 93 5.05 -28.05 -9.58
N HIS A 94 5.32 -26.88 -8.99
CA HIS A 94 4.72 -26.43 -7.73
C HIS A 94 3.78 -25.21 -7.91
N LYS A 95 3.83 -24.54 -9.06
CA LYS A 95 3.09 -23.30 -9.39
C LYS A 95 2.58 -23.30 -10.85
N PRO A 96 1.80 -24.31 -11.29
CA PRO A 96 1.56 -24.59 -12.71
C PRO A 96 0.74 -23.55 -13.48
N ALA A 97 0.00 -22.68 -12.79
CA ALA A 97 -0.85 -21.65 -13.38
C ALA A 97 -0.49 -20.26 -12.84
N THR A 98 0.79 -19.86 -12.98
CA THR A 98 1.27 -18.54 -12.55
C THR A 98 2.15 -17.89 -13.63
N SER A 99 1.91 -16.61 -13.91
CA SER A 99 2.74 -15.83 -14.82
C SER A 99 4.09 -15.44 -14.18
N THR A 100 5.13 -15.28 -14.99
CA THR A 100 6.41 -14.65 -14.61
C THR A 100 6.38 -13.12 -14.69
N ILE A 101 5.30 -12.55 -15.25
CA ILE A 101 5.07 -11.12 -15.47
C ILE A 101 4.44 -10.45 -14.23
N ASN A 102 4.75 -9.16 -14.02
CA ASN A 102 4.25 -8.37 -12.89
C ASN A 102 2.90 -7.69 -13.17
N CYS A 103 2.80 -6.97 -14.28
CA CYS A 103 1.67 -6.11 -14.65
C CYS A 103 1.35 -6.20 -16.15
N THR A 104 0.19 -5.70 -16.54
CA THR A 104 -0.36 -5.72 -17.90
C THR A 104 -1.24 -4.48 -18.11
N VAL A 105 -1.68 -4.23 -19.35
CA VAL A 105 -2.78 -3.32 -19.66
C VAL A 105 -3.87 -4.08 -20.42
N SER A 106 -5.14 -3.68 -20.23
CA SER A 106 -6.29 -4.28 -20.90
C SER A 106 -6.28 -4.01 -22.41
N GLY A 107 -7.11 -4.70 -23.18
CA GLY A 107 -7.38 -4.26 -24.55
C GLY A 107 -8.02 -2.88 -24.58
N THR A 108 -7.95 -2.18 -25.72
CA THR A 108 -8.70 -0.94 -25.93
C THR A 108 -10.19 -1.21 -25.71
N ILE A 109 -10.84 -0.46 -24.82
CA ILE A 109 -12.26 -0.67 -24.51
C ILE A 109 -13.11 -0.05 -25.62
N GLY A 110 -13.86 -0.87 -26.35
CA GLY A 110 -14.80 -0.41 -27.36
C GLY A 110 -16.01 0.28 -26.73
N ASP A 111 -16.46 1.38 -27.35
CA ASP A 111 -17.73 2.05 -27.04
C ASP A 111 -18.91 1.19 -27.57
N SER A 112 -19.17 0.08 -26.89
CA SER A 112 -20.33 -0.82 -27.01
C SER A 112 -20.49 -1.64 -25.72
N MET A 113 -21.72 -2.05 -25.37
CA MET A 113 -21.94 -2.83 -24.14
C MET A 113 -21.21 -4.18 -24.18
N ASP A 114 -21.20 -4.85 -25.34
CA ASP A 114 -20.60 -6.16 -25.51
C ASP A 114 -19.08 -6.14 -25.28
N ASP A 115 -18.37 -5.15 -25.83
CA ASP A 115 -16.91 -5.08 -25.62
C ASP A 115 -16.55 -4.56 -24.22
N ILE A 116 -17.29 -3.61 -23.65
CA ILE A 116 -17.14 -3.20 -22.24
C ILE A 116 -17.20 -4.43 -21.32
N LEU A 117 -18.22 -5.27 -21.46
CA LEU A 117 -18.36 -6.47 -20.62
C LEU A 117 -17.35 -7.58 -20.97
N ASN A 118 -16.91 -7.68 -22.22
CA ASN A 118 -15.85 -8.61 -22.61
C ASN A 118 -14.49 -8.19 -22.02
N LYS A 119 -14.10 -6.91 -22.07
CA LYS A 119 -12.88 -6.40 -21.42
C LYS A 119 -12.91 -6.54 -19.90
N VAL A 120 -14.10 -6.48 -19.27
CA VAL A 120 -14.32 -6.86 -17.86
C VAL A 120 -13.99 -8.35 -17.61
N HIS A 121 -14.37 -9.26 -18.52
CA HIS A 121 -14.05 -10.69 -18.42
C HIS A 121 -12.56 -11.00 -18.68
N GLU A 122 -11.97 -10.42 -19.74
CA GLU A 122 -10.54 -10.51 -20.06
C GLU A 122 -9.66 -10.05 -18.88
N ALA A 123 -10.07 -8.95 -18.23
CA ALA A 123 -9.46 -8.47 -17.01
C ALA A 123 -9.50 -9.49 -15.87
N GLY A 124 -10.66 -10.12 -15.62
CA GLY A 124 -10.78 -11.18 -14.63
C GLY A 124 -9.77 -12.31 -14.86
N LEU A 125 -9.64 -12.80 -16.10
CA LEU A 125 -8.66 -13.82 -16.45
C LEU A 125 -7.21 -13.35 -16.25
N THR A 126 -6.92 -12.09 -16.58
CA THR A 126 -5.61 -11.45 -16.40
C THR A 126 -5.20 -11.38 -14.93
N LEU A 127 -6.11 -10.85 -14.10
CA LEU A 127 -5.92 -10.76 -12.66
C LEU A 127 -5.74 -12.15 -12.05
N LYS A 128 -6.55 -13.13 -12.48
CA LYS A 128 -6.46 -14.53 -12.06
C LYS A 128 -5.07 -15.15 -12.25
N ALA A 129 -4.27 -14.76 -13.25
CA ALA A 129 -2.97 -15.38 -13.52
C ALA A 129 -1.78 -14.84 -12.68
N GLY A 130 -1.93 -13.69 -12.03
CA GLY A 130 -0.88 -13.09 -11.21
C GLY A 130 -0.64 -11.59 -11.41
N CYS A 131 -1.25 -10.98 -12.43
CA CYS A 131 -0.90 -9.67 -12.95
C CYS A 131 -1.74 -8.54 -12.33
N GLY A 132 -1.15 -7.35 -12.16
CA GLY A 132 -1.92 -6.09 -12.13
C GLY A 132 -2.34 -5.68 -13.55
N ILE A 133 -3.38 -4.83 -13.68
CA ILE A 133 -3.93 -4.44 -14.99
C ILE A 133 -4.37 -2.97 -15.03
N GLY A 134 -3.78 -2.21 -15.96
CA GLY A 134 -4.21 -0.85 -16.27
C GLY A 134 -5.28 -0.76 -17.37
N TYR A 135 -6.03 0.35 -17.38
CA TYR A 135 -7.07 0.65 -18.37
C TYR A 135 -7.00 2.10 -18.85
N GLU A 136 -7.66 2.34 -19.98
CA GLU A 136 -8.10 3.66 -20.40
C GLU A 136 -9.60 3.65 -20.68
N PHE A 137 -10.28 4.73 -20.33
CA PHE A 137 -11.75 4.83 -20.40
C PHE A 137 -12.26 6.01 -21.24
N SER A 138 -11.37 6.84 -21.80
CA SER A 138 -11.73 7.99 -22.65
C SER A 138 -12.31 7.56 -24.00
N THR A 139 -12.14 6.30 -24.40
CA THR A 139 -12.79 5.71 -25.58
C THR A 139 -14.31 5.63 -25.50
N LEU A 140 -14.90 5.71 -24.30
CA LEU A 140 -16.35 5.57 -24.07
C LEU A 140 -17.07 6.92 -24.21
N ARG A 141 -18.23 6.92 -24.89
CA ARG A 141 -18.96 8.17 -25.19
C ARG A 141 -19.39 8.92 -23.90
N PRO A 142 -19.31 10.26 -23.89
CA PRO A 142 -19.48 11.07 -22.69
C PRO A 142 -20.90 11.01 -22.14
N LYS A 143 -21.05 11.33 -20.86
CA LYS A 143 -22.32 11.40 -20.15
C LYS A 143 -23.34 12.27 -20.90
N GLY A 144 -24.54 11.74 -21.12
CA GLY A 144 -25.59 12.44 -21.88
C GLY A 144 -25.45 12.36 -23.41
N ALA A 145 -24.45 11.67 -23.97
CA ALA A 145 -24.47 11.32 -25.39
C ALA A 145 -25.59 10.32 -25.70
N TYR A 146 -26.20 10.44 -26.89
CA TYR A 146 -27.28 9.58 -27.33
C TYR A 146 -26.81 8.17 -27.71
N VAL A 147 -27.69 7.18 -27.63
CA VAL A 147 -27.45 5.77 -27.93
C VAL A 147 -28.58 5.28 -28.84
N SER A 148 -28.40 5.44 -30.16
CA SER A 148 -29.46 5.26 -31.17
C SER A 148 -30.04 3.84 -31.22
N GLY A 149 -29.30 2.82 -30.78
CA GLY A 149 -29.79 1.44 -30.66
C GLY A 149 -30.68 1.18 -29.44
N ALA A 150 -30.66 2.08 -28.44
CA ALA A 150 -31.46 1.98 -27.21
C ALA A 150 -32.52 3.08 -27.08
N GLY A 151 -32.50 4.10 -27.94
CA GLY A 151 -33.41 5.25 -27.87
C GLY A 151 -33.20 6.16 -26.66
N ALA A 152 -32.03 6.06 -26.01
CA ALA A 152 -31.75 6.63 -24.69
C ALA A 152 -30.39 7.36 -24.65
N TYR A 153 -30.07 7.97 -23.51
CA TYR A 153 -28.79 8.67 -23.27
C TYR A 153 -27.91 7.88 -22.30
N THR A 154 -26.58 7.92 -22.48
CA THR A 154 -25.64 7.19 -21.63
C THR A 154 -25.35 7.89 -20.29
N SER A 155 -24.96 7.11 -19.29
CA SER A 155 -24.40 7.58 -18.01
C SER A 155 -22.93 8.04 -18.12
N GLY A 156 -22.22 7.65 -19.19
CA GLY A 156 -20.83 8.04 -19.46
C GLY A 156 -19.76 7.10 -18.86
N PRO A 157 -18.49 7.26 -19.26
CA PRO A 157 -17.36 6.39 -18.89
C PRO A 157 -17.27 6.03 -17.41
N LEU A 158 -17.36 7.02 -16.51
CA LEU A 158 -17.14 6.78 -15.07
C LEU A 158 -18.15 5.80 -14.47
N SER A 159 -19.37 5.70 -15.02
CA SER A 159 -20.36 4.70 -14.58
C SER A 159 -20.13 3.30 -15.17
N PHE A 160 -19.36 3.16 -16.25
CA PHE A 160 -18.85 1.86 -16.70
C PHE A 160 -17.60 1.46 -15.93
N MET A 161 -16.75 2.42 -15.57
CA MET A 161 -15.61 2.20 -14.67
C MET A 161 -16.06 1.59 -13.33
N ASP A 162 -17.24 1.95 -12.82
CA ASP A 162 -17.84 1.31 -11.64
C ASP A 162 -18.06 -0.20 -11.81
N ILE A 163 -18.26 -0.72 -13.03
CA ILE A 163 -18.38 -2.17 -13.32
C ILE A 163 -17.02 -2.85 -13.20
N TYR A 164 -15.96 -2.24 -13.73
CA TYR A 164 -14.59 -2.71 -13.51
C TYR A 164 -14.22 -2.61 -12.03
N ASP A 165 -14.72 -1.57 -11.34
CA ASP A 165 -14.54 -1.41 -9.91
C ASP A 165 -15.12 -2.60 -9.15
N LYS A 166 -16.29 -3.08 -9.56
CA LYS A 166 -16.91 -4.25 -8.92
C LYS A 166 -16.29 -5.58 -9.37
N MET A 167 -15.95 -5.78 -10.65
CA MET A 167 -15.34 -7.02 -11.16
C MET A 167 -13.95 -7.28 -10.61
N CYS A 168 -13.11 -6.25 -10.49
CA CYS A 168 -11.82 -6.41 -9.85
C CYS A 168 -12.02 -7.01 -8.46
N PHE A 169 -13.11 -6.61 -7.80
CA PHE A 169 -13.57 -7.12 -6.51
C PHE A 169 -14.34 -8.45 -6.53
N THR A 170 -14.50 -9.07 -7.68
CA THR A 170 -14.96 -10.47 -7.77
C THR A 170 -13.81 -11.45 -8.04
N VAL A 171 -12.61 -11.00 -8.47
CA VAL A 171 -11.60 -11.91 -9.06
C VAL A 171 -10.23 -11.92 -8.36
N SER A 172 -9.77 -13.14 -8.05
CA SER A 172 -8.60 -13.42 -7.22
C SER A 172 -7.42 -14.01 -7.98
N SER A 173 -6.20 -13.63 -7.60
CA SER A 173 -4.98 -13.79 -8.40
C SER A 173 -4.10 -14.96 -7.95
N ALA A 174 -3.45 -15.63 -8.92
CA ALA A 174 -2.64 -16.81 -8.69
C ALA A 174 -1.47 -16.57 -7.71
N GLY A 175 -1.29 -17.56 -6.82
CA GLY A 175 -0.40 -17.45 -5.67
C GLY A 175 -0.93 -16.53 -4.56
N GLY A 176 -2.24 -16.32 -4.50
CA GLY A 176 -2.90 -15.62 -3.39
C GLY A 176 -2.69 -14.11 -3.41
N ARG A 177 -2.87 -13.46 -4.57
CA ARG A 177 -2.97 -11.99 -4.66
C ARG A 177 -4.35 -11.60 -5.19
N ARG A 178 -4.44 -10.41 -5.78
CA ARG A 178 -5.66 -9.69 -6.09
C ARG A 178 -5.59 -9.05 -7.45
N GLY A 179 -6.76 -8.68 -7.94
CA GLY A 179 -6.89 -7.49 -8.76
C GLY A 179 -6.16 -6.26 -8.21
N ALA A 180 -5.68 -5.43 -9.13
CA ALA A 180 -5.01 -4.18 -8.83
C ALA A 180 -4.95 -3.35 -10.10
N GLN A 181 -5.43 -2.11 -10.06
CA GLN A 181 -5.73 -1.36 -11.26
C GLN A 181 -5.30 0.10 -11.20
N MET A 182 -5.23 0.72 -12.37
CA MET A 182 -5.27 2.17 -12.53
C MET A 182 -6.10 2.50 -13.76
N ALA A 183 -6.82 3.61 -13.67
CA ALA A 183 -7.60 4.16 -14.75
C ALA A 183 -6.90 5.40 -15.30
N THR A 184 -6.80 5.48 -16.62
CA THR A 184 -6.31 6.67 -17.31
C THR A 184 -7.40 7.32 -18.14
N PHE A 185 -7.28 8.63 -18.33
CA PHE A 185 -8.31 9.46 -18.95
C PHE A 185 -7.71 10.64 -19.72
N ASP A 186 -8.24 10.93 -20.90
CA ASP A 186 -7.72 11.94 -21.82
C ASP A 186 -8.10 13.37 -21.41
N VAL A 187 -7.13 14.29 -21.44
CA VAL A 187 -7.33 15.70 -21.05
C VAL A 187 -8.28 16.46 -21.99
N GLY A 188 -8.56 15.93 -23.18
CA GLY A 188 -9.51 16.44 -24.16
C GLY A 188 -10.93 15.86 -24.07
N HIS A 189 -11.21 14.90 -23.17
CA HIS A 189 -12.54 14.26 -23.07
C HIS A 189 -13.59 15.18 -22.40
N PRO A 190 -14.87 15.19 -22.83
CA PRO A 190 -15.92 16.03 -22.22
C PRO A 190 -16.10 15.85 -20.70
N ASP A 191 -15.93 14.64 -20.20
CA ASP A 191 -16.10 14.29 -18.78
C ASP A 191 -14.78 14.42 -17.98
N VAL A 192 -13.70 15.00 -18.56
CA VAL A 192 -12.38 15.12 -17.91
C VAL A 192 -12.44 15.84 -16.56
N ILE A 193 -13.28 16.87 -16.44
CA ILE A 193 -13.44 17.62 -15.19
C ILE A 193 -14.09 16.76 -14.10
N ASP A 194 -15.00 15.85 -14.47
CA ASP A 194 -15.61 14.89 -13.55
C ASP A 194 -14.61 13.78 -13.19
N PHE A 195 -13.72 13.37 -14.10
CA PHE A 195 -12.62 12.43 -13.81
C PHE A 195 -11.57 13.01 -12.84
N ILE A 196 -11.09 14.25 -13.07
CA ILE A 196 -10.17 14.95 -12.14
C ILE A 196 -10.79 15.07 -10.75
N ARG A 197 -12.11 15.17 -10.67
CA ARG A 197 -12.88 15.33 -9.44
C ARG A 197 -13.48 14.01 -8.92
N ALA A 198 -13.17 12.87 -9.53
CA ALA A 198 -13.81 11.59 -9.16
C ALA A 198 -13.52 11.22 -7.69
N LYS A 199 -12.27 11.42 -7.23
CA LYS A 199 -11.86 11.27 -5.82
C LYS A 199 -12.11 12.54 -4.95
N ARG A 200 -13.00 13.42 -5.42
CA ARG A 200 -13.68 14.43 -4.60
C ARG A 200 -15.16 14.07 -4.41
N GLU A 201 -15.64 13.00 -5.04
CA GLU A 201 -16.97 12.41 -4.88
C GLU A 201 -16.80 11.11 -4.09
N ASP A 202 -16.84 11.22 -2.76
CA ASP A 202 -16.66 10.12 -1.82
C ASP A 202 -17.54 8.91 -2.18
N GLY A 203 -16.89 7.80 -2.50
CA GLY A 203 -17.50 6.52 -2.85
C GLY A 203 -16.89 5.87 -4.09
N ARG A 204 -16.08 6.60 -4.86
CA ARG A 204 -16.02 6.43 -6.31
C ARG A 204 -14.63 6.01 -6.83
N LEU A 205 -14.63 5.03 -7.74
CA LEU A 205 -13.44 4.57 -8.50
C LEU A 205 -12.24 4.18 -7.62
N ARG A 206 -12.47 3.15 -6.81
CA ARG A 206 -11.67 2.79 -5.64
C ARG A 206 -10.64 1.70 -5.92
N GLN A 207 -10.87 0.83 -6.91
CA GLN A 207 -9.83 -0.08 -7.43
C GLN A 207 -8.60 0.61 -8.01
N PHE A 208 -8.77 1.88 -8.35
CA PHE A 208 -7.94 2.60 -9.27
C PHE A 208 -7.10 3.65 -8.55
N ASN A 209 -5.80 3.66 -8.82
CA ASN A 209 -5.10 4.93 -8.91
C ASN A 209 -5.57 5.64 -10.21
N LEU A 210 -5.65 6.96 -10.21
CA LEU A 210 -6.11 7.75 -11.35
C LEU A 210 -4.94 8.54 -11.97
N SER A 211 -4.91 8.66 -13.30
CA SER A 211 -3.94 9.53 -13.99
C SER A 211 -4.51 10.12 -15.28
N LEU A 212 -4.13 11.36 -15.58
CA LEU A 212 -4.47 12.00 -16.84
C LEU A 212 -3.44 11.68 -17.92
N LEU A 213 -3.96 11.53 -19.13
CA LEU A 213 -3.21 11.48 -20.36
C LEU A 213 -3.21 12.89 -20.95
N VAL A 214 -2.05 13.54 -20.87
CA VAL A 214 -1.88 14.97 -21.15
C VAL A 214 -1.08 15.16 -22.43
N THR A 215 -1.65 15.92 -23.36
CA THR A 215 -1.10 16.17 -24.70
C THR A 215 -0.21 17.41 -24.74
N GLU A 216 0.70 17.45 -25.70
CA GLU A 216 1.49 18.63 -26.04
C GLU A 216 0.60 19.78 -26.55
N GLU A 217 -0.47 19.45 -27.29
CA GLU A 217 -1.51 20.41 -27.69
C GLU A 217 -2.08 21.15 -26.47
N PHE A 218 -2.35 20.42 -25.38
CA PHE A 218 -2.83 20.99 -24.13
C PHE A 218 -1.76 21.81 -23.41
N MET A 219 -0.52 21.30 -23.30
CA MET A 219 0.58 22.03 -22.64
C MET A 219 0.87 23.38 -23.31
N GLU A 220 0.90 23.42 -24.64
CA GLU A 220 1.09 24.66 -25.40
C GLU A 220 -0.13 25.58 -25.33
N ALA A 221 -1.35 25.02 -25.26
CA ALA A 221 -2.56 25.81 -24.98
C ALA A 221 -2.54 26.42 -23.57
N VAL A 222 -2.02 25.72 -22.56
CA VAL A 222 -1.81 26.23 -21.19
C VAL A 222 -0.79 27.37 -21.18
N LYS A 223 0.43 27.13 -21.71
CA LYS A 223 1.48 28.17 -21.81
C LYS A 223 0.93 29.45 -22.43
N HIS A 224 0.26 29.33 -23.57
CA HIS A 224 -0.24 30.46 -24.36
C HIS A 224 -1.66 30.97 -23.98
N ASP A 225 -2.27 30.49 -22.90
CA ASP A 225 -3.63 30.87 -22.45
C ASP A 225 -4.70 30.77 -23.57
N ARG A 226 -4.64 29.68 -24.35
CA ARG A 226 -5.59 29.42 -25.43
C ARG A 226 -6.85 28.73 -24.91
N ASP A 227 -7.90 28.77 -25.71
CA ASP A 227 -9.09 27.95 -25.49
C ASP A 227 -8.80 26.48 -25.82
N TRP A 228 -9.35 25.59 -24.98
CA TRP A 228 -9.28 24.13 -25.07
C TRP A 228 -10.67 23.59 -25.40
N LYS A 229 -10.74 22.71 -26.40
CA LYS A 229 -11.98 22.09 -26.86
C LYS A 229 -12.09 20.68 -26.29
N LEU A 230 -13.09 20.49 -25.44
CA LEU A 230 -13.49 19.18 -24.93
C LEU A 230 -14.42 18.53 -25.95
N ALA A 231 -14.00 17.39 -26.49
CA ALA A 231 -14.59 16.83 -27.69
C ALA A 231 -14.50 15.30 -27.70
N PHE A 232 -15.46 14.65 -28.37
CA PHE A 232 -15.51 13.19 -28.51
C PHE A 232 -15.85 12.81 -29.96
N PRO A 233 -15.32 11.70 -30.51
CA PRO A 233 -15.58 11.26 -31.89
C PRO A 233 -17.06 11.24 -32.32
N ILE A 234 -17.30 11.54 -33.59
CA ILE A 234 -18.62 11.47 -34.24
C ILE A 234 -18.61 10.46 -35.38
N THR A 235 -19.67 9.65 -35.48
CA THR A 235 -19.91 8.79 -36.65
C THR A 235 -20.50 9.60 -37.81
N ALA A 236 -20.34 9.14 -39.05
CA ALA A 236 -20.94 9.81 -40.22
C ALA A 236 -22.47 9.95 -40.07
N LYS A 237 -23.11 8.90 -39.54
CA LYS A 237 -24.55 8.88 -39.27
C LYS A 237 -24.96 9.94 -38.22
N GLU A 238 -24.24 10.05 -37.11
CA GLU A 238 -24.53 11.08 -36.09
C GLU A 238 -24.30 12.50 -36.66
N ALA A 239 -23.33 12.70 -37.57
CA ALA A 239 -23.13 13.99 -38.23
C ALA A 239 -24.30 14.36 -39.16
N ASP A 240 -24.83 13.41 -39.92
CA ASP A 240 -26.01 13.60 -40.78
C ASP A 240 -27.30 13.81 -39.95
N GLU A 241 -27.52 13.03 -38.88
CA GLU A 241 -28.71 13.11 -38.02
C GLU A 241 -28.74 14.40 -37.16
N ASP A 242 -27.59 14.85 -36.63
CA ASP A 242 -27.49 16.10 -35.85
C ASP A 242 -27.32 17.36 -36.73
N GLY A 243 -27.08 17.21 -38.04
CA GLY A 243 -26.82 18.34 -38.96
C GLY A 243 -25.48 19.05 -38.72
N VAL A 244 -24.43 18.29 -38.39
CA VAL A 244 -23.10 18.83 -38.05
C VAL A 244 -22.23 18.98 -39.30
N ASP A 245 -21.94 20.22 -39.71
CA ASP A 245 -20.94 20.49 -40.74
C ASP A 245 -19.53 20.17 -40.20
N LEU A 246 -18.93 19.10 -40.74
CA LEU A 246 -17.60 18.60 -40.38
C LEU A 246 -16.45 19.59 -40.68
N ARG A 247 -16.73 20.70 -41.38
CA ARG A 247 -15.78 21.78 -41.70
C ARG A 247 -15.89 22.96 -40.73
N ASP A 248 -16.90 22.98 -39.87
CA ASP A 248 -17.07 24.00 -38.83
C ASP A 248 -16.10 23.71 -37.68
N ALA A 249 -14.95 24.39 -37.69
CA ALA A 249 -13.88 24.22 -36.70
C ALA A 249 -14.28 24.58 -35.25
N GLU A 250 -15.42 25.23 -35.03
CA GLU A 250 -15.97 25.44 -33.68
C GLU A 250 -16.85 24.28 -33.21
N LYS A 251 -17.44 23.51 -34.13
CA LYS A 251 -18.24 22.31 -33.82
C LYS A 251 -17.46 21.00 -33.92
N VAL A 252 -16.42 20.93 -34.73
CA VAL A 252 -15.64 19.72 -35.00
C VAL A 252 -14.14 20.02 -35.01
N ILE A 253 -13.37 19.19 -34.32
CA ILE A 253 -11.90 19.20 -34.36
C ILE A 253 -11.38 17.83 -34.80
N TRP A 254 -10.18 17.78 -35.37
CA TRP A 254 -9.59 16.55 -35.89
C TRP A 254 -8.47 16.06 -34.97
N ARG A 255 -8.72 14.99 -34.22
CA ARG A 255 -7.79 14.41 -33.23
C ARG A 255 -7.35 13.01 -33.60
N ASP A 256 -6.20 12.61 -33.10
CA ASP A 256 -5.73 11.23 -33.14
C ASP A 256 -6.51 10.44 -32.08
N TRP A 257 -6.98 9.24 -32.42
CA TRP A 257 -7.85 8.44 -31.56
C TRP A 257 -7.47 6.95 -31.66
N PRO A 258 -7.52 6.18 -30.56
CA PRO A 258 -7.09 4.77 -30.55
C PRO A 258 -7.99 3.81 -31.34
N THR A 259 -9.15 4.26 -31.84
CA THR A 259 -10.05 3.48 -32.71
C THR A 259 -10.59 4.37 -33.84
N LYS A 260 -10.71 3.81 -35.05
CA LYS A 260 -11.07 4.60 -36.26
C LYS A 260 -12.27 4.05 -37.04
N GLU A 261 -12.56 2.74 -36.94
CA GLU A 261 -13.45 2.01 -37.85
C GLU A 261 -14.88 2.55 -38.00
N LYS A 262 -15.45 3.16 -36.95
CA LYS A 262 -16.85 3.64 -36.94
C LYS A 262 -17.02 5.15 -37.09
N PHE A 263 -15.94 5.92 -37.00
CA PHE A 263 -15.97 7.38 -36.95
C PHE A 263 -15.61 8.02 -38.29
N VAL A 264 -15.86 9.32 -38.47
CA VAL A 264 -15.39 10.01 -39.67
C VAL A 264 -13.88 10.26 -39.56
N VAL A 265 -13.12 9.90 -40.59
CA VAL A 265 -11.65 10.03 -40.66
C VAL A 265 -11.27 10.92 -41.85
N ASN A 266 -10.30 11.81 -41.68
CA ASN A 266 -9.79 12.64 -42.78
C ASN A 266 -8.58 12.00 -43.50
N GLU A 267 -8.10 12.65 -44.56
CA GLU A 267 -6.96 12.18 -45.37
C GLU A 267 -5.65 12.06 -44.57
N ALA A 268 -5.51 12.77 -43.45
CA ALA A 268 -4.37 12.67 -42.54
C ALA A 268 -4.49 11.54 -41.50
N GLY A 269 -5.58 10.75 -41.54
CA GLY A 269 -5.85 9.66 -40.60
C GLY A 269 -6.44 10.09 -39.26
N LYS A 270 -6.78 11.37 -39.08
CA LYS A 270 -7.37 11.88 -37.83
C LYS A 270 -8.89 11.72 -37.80
N VAL A 271 -9.44 11.51 -36.61
CA VAL A 271 -10.87 11.31 -36.36
C VAL A 271 -11.56 12.66 -36.10
N ALA A 272 -12.76 12.84 -36.65
CA ALA A 272 -13.63 13.98 -36.36
C ALA A 272 -14.22 13.84 -34.95
N CYS A 273 -13.92 14.79 -34.07
CA CYS A 273 -14.46 14.88 -32.73
C CYS A 273 -15.41 16.08 -32.62
N LYS A 274 -16.68 15.80 -32.31
CA LYS A 274 -17.71 16.80 -31.99
C LYS A 274 -17.30 17.53 -30.71
N VAL A 275 -17.25 18.86 -30.76
CA VAL A 275 -16.96 19.72 -29.62
C VAL A 275 -18.21 19.77 -28.74
N TYR A 276 -18.09 19.30 -27.50
CA TYR A 276 -19.15 19.40 -26.49
C TYR A 276 -19.05 20.70 -25.69
N LYS A 277 -17.83 21.22 -25.50
CA LYS A 277 -17.56 22.39 -24.66
C LYS A 277 -16.21 23.02 -24.97
N THR A 278 -16.16 24.35 -25.01
CA THR A 278 -14.91 25.12 -25.05
C THR A 278 -14.65 25.73 -23.67
N ILE A 279 -13.41 25.68 -23.19
CA ILE A 279 -12.97 26.16 -21.87
C ILE A 279 -11.52 26.60 -21.96
N ARG A 280 -11.06 27.63 -21.22
CA ARG A 280 -9.63 27.99 -21.23
C ARG A 280 -8.74 26.84 -20.76
N ALA A 281 -7.64 26.59 -21.48
CA ALA A 281 -6.69 25.54 -21.16
C ALA A 281 -6.12 25.72 -19.75
N ARG A 282 -5.72 26.96 -19.40
CA ARG A 282 -5.31 27.33 -18.03
C ARG A 282 -6.35 26.94 -16.99
N ARG A 283 -7.64 27.20 -17.22
CA ARG A 283 -8.71 26.80 -16.28
C ARG A 283 -8.83 25.28 -16.06
N VAL A 284 -8.38 24.46 -17.02
CA VAL A 284 -8.27 23.00 -16.82
C VAL A 284 -6.98 22.67 -16.08
N TRP A 285 -5.85 23.30 -16.43
CA TRP A 285 -4.57 23.18 -15.72
C TRP A 285 -4.68 23.55 -14.24
N ASP A 286 -5.30 24.68 -13.91
CA ASP A 286 -5.50 25.16 -12.54
C ASP A 286 -6.29 24.12 -11.72
N VAL A 287 -7.26 23.44 -12.34
CA VAL A 287 -8.05 22.37 -11.71
C VAL A 287 -7.23 21.09 -11.54
N ILE A 288 -6.33 20.75 -12.49
CA ILE A 288 -5.38 19.64 -12.37
C ILE A 288 -4.38 19.93 -11.24
N MET A 289 -3.70 21.07 -11.29
CA MET A 289 -2.66 21.43 -10.32
C MET A 289 -3.21 21.69 -8.92
N SER A 290 -4.44 22.22 -8.78
CA SER A 290 -5.18 22.12 -7.50
C SER A 290 -5.32 20.65 -7.11
N SER A 291 -5.92 19.80 -7.96
CA SER A 291 -6.18 18.41 -7.56
C SER A 291 -4.93 17.64 -7.16
N THR A 292 -3.79 17.89 -7.80
CA THR A 292 -2.52 17.28 -7.39
C THR A 292 -1.92 17.95 -6.14
N TYR A 293 -2.00 19.27 -5.98
CA TYR A 293 -1.53 19.98 -4.78
C TYR A 293 -2.37 19.68 -3.53
N ASP A 294 -3.64 19.32 -3.74
CA ASP A 294 -4.66 19.05 -2.72
C ASP A 294 -4.77 17.54 -2.42
N TYR A 295 -4.87 16.70 -3.45
CA TYR A 295 -5.21 15.27 -3.33
C TYR A 295 -4.20 14.32 -4.02
N ALA A 296 -3.02 14.79 -4.48
CA ALA A 296 -2.00 14.08 -5.29
C ALA A 296 -2.51 13.28 -6.52
N GLU A 297 -3.80 13.38 -6.83
CA GLU A 297 -4.46 12.70 -7.94
C GLU A 297 -5.32 13.70 -8.73
N PRO A 298 -5.41 13.55 -10.06
CA PRO A 298 -4.79 12.50 -10.86
C PRO A 298 -3.26 12.67 -11.03
N GLY A 299 -2.55 11.54 -11.17
CA GLY A 299 -1.16 11.52 -11.62
C GLY A 299 -1.01 12.00 -13.08
N PHE A 300 0.20 12.36 -13.49
CA PHE A 300 0.43 13.11 -14.73
C PHE A 300 1.27 12.29 -15.74
N ILE A 301 0.66 11.91 -16.87
CA ILE A 301 1.31 11.16 -17.94
C ILE A 301 1.32 12.02 -19.21
N LEU A 302 2.50 12.34 -19.72
CA LEU A 302 2.68 13.12 -20.96
C LEU A 302 2.53 12.18 -22.16
N ILE A 303 1.27 11.98 -22.59
CA ILE A 303 0.90 10.85 -23.45
C ILE A 303 1.49 10.96 -24.85
N ASP A 304 1.63 12.17 -25.36
CA ASP A 304 2.30 12.43 -26.63
C ASP A 304 3.79 12.12 -26.52
N LYS A 305 4.44 12.45 -25.39
CA LYS A 305 5.87 12.15 -25.18
C LYS A 305 6.14 10.67 -24.97
N VAL A 306 5.20 9.95 -24.35
CA VAL A 306 5.22 8.48 -24.25
C VAL A 306 5.16 7.84 -25.65
N ASN A 307 4.25 8.31 -26.52
CA ASN A 307 4.05 7.71 -27.84
C ASN A 307 5.05 8.21 -28.91
N GLU A 308 5.52 9.46 -28.84
CA GLU A 308 6.58 9.98 -29.72
C GLU A 308 7.86 9.16 -29.56
N MET A 309 8.25 8.92 -28.30
CA MET A 309 9.43 8.16 -27.91
C MET A 309 9.20 6.64 -27.86
N ASN A 310 8.03 6.15 -28.26
CA ASN A 310 7.73 4.72 -28.36
C ASN A 310 8.47 4.14 -29.58
N ASN A 311 9.25 3.08 -29.38
CA ASN A 311 9.92 2.41 -30.50
C ASN A 311 8.92 1.75 -31.47
N ASN A 312 7.69 1.47 -31.02
CA ASN A 312 6.60 0.89 -31.80
C ASN A 312 5.56 1.92 -32.27
N TRP A 313 5.94 3.20 -32.37
CA TRP A 313 5.08 4.33 -32.79
C TRP A 313 4.26 4.08 -34.07
N PHE A 314 4.70 3.14 -34.93
CA PHE A 314 4.06 2.77 -36.19
C PHE A 314 2.92 1.73 -36.05
N CYS A 315 2.70 1.16 -34.85
CA CYS A 315 1.71 0.09 -34.65
C CYS A 315 0.98 0.04 -33.29
N GLU A 316 1.27 0.92 -32.31
CA GLU A 316 0.63 0.87 -30.98
C GLU A 316 0.55 2.24 -30.25
N ASN A 317 -0.18 2.29 -29.12
CA ASN A 317 -0.44 3.49 -28.27
C ASN A 317 -0.56 3.06 -26.76
N ILE A 318 -0.17 3.83 -25.71
CA ILE A 318 0.24 3.35 -24.33
C ILE A 318 -0.52 3.92 -23.06
N ARG A 319 -0.65 3.22 -21.87
CA ARG A 319 -1.44 3.55 -20.59
C ARG A 319 -1.02 3.20 -19.07
N ALA A 320 -1.40 2.11 -18.29
CA ALA A 320 -1.70 2.14 -16.77
C ALA A 320 -1.27 0.99 -15.68
N THR A 321 -1.62 1.05 -14.33
CA THR A 321 -0.99 0.43 -13.03
C THR A 321 -1.81 -0.40 -11.88
N ASN A 322 -1.57 -0.35 -10.49
CA ASN A 322 -1.93 -1.32 -9.31
C ASN A 322 -1.81 -0.80 -7.75
N PRO A 323 -1.83 -1.49 -6.50
CA PRO A 323 -2.60 -2.56 -5.64
C PRO A 323 -2.83 -2.43 -4.01
N CYS A 324 -3.76 -3.19 -3.26
CA CYS A 324 -4.30 -2.89 -1.80
C CYS A 324 -4.59 -3.99 -0.61
N VAL A 325 -5.51 -3.81 0.44
CA VAL A 325 -5.63 -4.27 1.96
C VAL A 325 -7.04 -4.76 2.57
N THR A 326 -7.38 -5.21 3.81
CA THR A 326 -8.70 -5.88 4.30
C THR A 326 -9.97 -5.10 4.82
N ALA A 327 -11.07 -5.80 5.26
CA ALA A 327 -12.48 -5.30 5.46
C ALA A 327 -13.24 -5.47 6.82
N ASP A 328 -13.11 -6.61 7.51
CA ASP A 328 -13.74 -6.87 8.82
C ASP A 328 -12.87 -6.35 9.98
N THR A 329 -11.65 -5.94 9.64
CA THR A 329 -10.76 -5.07 10.40
C THR A 329 -11.50 -3.95 11.11
N TRP A 330 -11.39 -3.92 12.44
CA TRP A 330 -11.71 -2.75 13.25
C TRP A 330 -10.68 -1.65 13.07
N VAL A 331 -11.16 -0.42 13.15
CA VAL A 331 -10.37 0.80 13.19
C VAL A 331 -10.86 1.64 14.36
N HIS A 332 -9.94 2.16 15.16
CA HIS A 332 -10.29 3.15 16.16
C HIS A 332 -10.44 4.52 15.48
N THR A 333 -11.61 5.14 15.61
CA THR A 333 -11.86 6.51 15.14
C THR A 333 -12.17 7.44 16.32
N ASN A 334 -12.20 8.75 16.08
CA ASN A 334 -12.69 9.75 17.04
C ASN A 334 -14.12 9.41 17.52
N ASP A 335 -15.00 9.00 16.59
CA ASP A 335 -16.39 8.55 16.85
C ASP A 335 -16.48 7.19 17.59
N GLY A 336 -15.40 6.75 18.24
CA GLY A 336 -15.23 5.40 18.77
C GLY A 336 -14.88 4.35 17.70
N PRO A 337 -14.85 3.05 18.04
CA PRO A 337 -14.47 2.01 17.09
C PRO A 337 -15.52 1.80 15.99
N LYS A 338 -15.06 1.48 14.78
CA LYS A 338 -15.87 1.13 13.61
C LYS A 338 -15.17 0.00 12.84
N GLN A 339 -15.88 -0.82 12.07
CA GLN A 339 -15.24 -1.76 11.15
C GLN A 339 -14.96 -1.07 9.80
N VAL A 340 -13.95 -1.54 9.06
CA VAL A 340 -13.61 -1.00 7.74
C VAL A 340 -14.83 -0.96 6.81
N GLN A 341 -15.67 -2.00 6.82
CA GLN A 341 -16.93 -2.02 6.07
C GLN A 341 -17.87 -0.83 6.35
N ASP A 342 -17.85 -0.27 7.57
CA ASP A 342 -18.68 0.88 7.95
C ASP A 342 -18.02 2.19 7.46
N LEU A 343 -16.69 2.20 7.44
CA LEU A 343 -15.83 3.31 6.99
C LEU A 343 -15.66 3.35 5.46
N VAL A 344 -16.50 2.62 4.72
CA VAL A 344 -16.48 2.57 3.25
C VAL A 344 -17.52 3.51 2.68
N GLY A 345 -17.06 4.61 2.09
CA GLY A 345 -17.95 5.64 1.51
C GLY A 345 -18.29 6.74 2.50
N ARG A 346 -17.34 7.00 3.40
CA ARG A 346 -17.28 8.15 4.30
C ARG A 346 -15.83 8.39 4.68
N LYS A 347 -15.38 9.65 4.76
CA LYS A 347 -14.21 10.04 5.57
C LYS A 347 -14.38 9.53 7.01
N PHE A 348 -13.31 9.53 7.78
CA PHE A 348 -13.31 9.40 9.23
C PHE A 348 -11.99 9.92 9.80
N VAL A 349 -11.97 10.32 11.08
CA VAL A 349 -10.71 10.62 11.77
C VAL A 349 -10.23 9.36 12.47
N THR A 350 -9.15 8.75 11.97
CA THR A 350 -8.52 7.58 12.61
C THR A 350 -7.73 7.98 13.84
N ARG A 351 -7.68 7.12 14.85
CA ARG A 351 -6.77 7.25 15.99
C ARG A 351 -5.62 6.25 15.84
N VAL A 352 -4.39 6.75 15.95
CA VAL A 352 -3.15 5.96 15.91
C VAL A 352 -2.21 6.49 16.99
N ASP A 353 -1.73 5.62 17.88
CA ASP A 353 -0.92 5.97 19.06
C ASP A 353 -1.47 7.21 19.83
N GLY A 354 -2.78 7.19 20.09
CA GLY A 354 -3.51 8.27 20.78
C GLY A 354 -3.73 9.55 19.95
N LYS A 355 -3.08 9.70 18.80
CA LYS A 355 -3.18 10.89 17.94
C LYS A 355 -4.22 10.70 16.85
N GLU A 356 -4.88 11.79 16.50
CA GLU A 356 -5.96 11.83 15.50
C GLU A 356 -5.45 12.25 14.13
N PHE A 357 -5.88 11.52 13.11
CA PHE A 357 -5.49 11.73 11.71
C PHE A 357 -6.70 11.49 10.80
N SER A 358 -7.10 12.52 10.06
CA SER A 358 -8.13 12.43 9.02
C SER A 358 -7.75 11.40 7.94
N SER A 359 -8.68 10.50 7.59
CA SER A 359 -8.61 9.80 6.31
C SER A 359 -8.81 10.78 5.15
N GLY A 360 -8.43 10.38 3.93
CA GLY A 360 -8.90 11.07 2.72
C GLY A 360 -10.42 10.95 2.59
N VAL A 361 -11.01 11.74 1.70
CA VAL A 361 -12.47 11.88 1.55
C VAL A 361 -13.20 10.54 1.45
N GLU A 362 -12.59 9.56 0.79
CA GLU A 362 -13.14 8.22 0.55
C GLU A 362 -13.30 7.35 1.81
N GLY A 363 -12.55 7.68 2.87
CA GLY A 363 -12.24 6.73 3.94
C GLY A 363 -11.62 5.45 3.41
N PHE A 364 -12.10 4.30 3.90
CA PHE A 364 -11.69 3.01 3.36
C PHE A 364 -12.34 2.78 1.99
N PHE A 365 -11.54 2.32 1.03
CA PHE A 365 -11.97 2.28 -0.37
C PHE A 365 -11.75 0.89 -1.00
N ARG A 366 -12.82 0.33 -1.58
CA ARG A 366 -12.95 -1.04 -2.11
C ARG A 366 -11.91 -1.33 -3.20
N THR A 367 -11.09 -2.38 -3.11
CA THR A 367 -9.88 -2.48 -3.96
C THR A 367 -9.50 -3.87 -4.51
N ALA A 368 -10.47 -4.78 -4.76
CA ALA A 368 -10.42 -6.04 -5.56
C ALA A 368 -10.79 -7.37 -4.83
N HIS A 369 -10.25 -8.57 -5.10
CA HIS A 369 -10.58 -9.81 -4.32
C HIS A 369 -9.29 -10.62 -4.04
N LYS A 370 -8.80 -10.68 -2.79
CA LYS A 370 -7.40 -11.12 -2.48
C LYS A 370 -7.45 -12.39 -1.62
N ALA A 371 -6.46 -13.27 -1.75
CA ALA A 371 -6.22 -14.22 -0.67
C ALA A 371 -5.80 -13.45 0.59
N VAL A 372 -6.36 -13.83 1.73
CA VAL A 372 -6.15 -13.20 3.02
C VAL A 372 -5.25 -14.08 3.86
N VAL A 373 -4.46 -13.46 4.74
CA VAL A 373 -3.75 -14.12 5.82
C VAL A 373 -4.22 -13.58 7.17
N ARG A 374 -4.43 -14.48 8.13
CA ARG A 374 -4.69 -14.13 9.52
C ARG A 374 -3.36 -14.00 10.25
N LEU A 375 -3.02 -12.78 10.62
CA LEU A 375 -2.06 -12.52 11.68
C LEU A 375 -2.75 -12.82 13.02
N GLN A 376 -2.24 -13.79 13.79
CA GLN A 376 -2.57 -13.96 15.21
C GLN A 376 -1.34 -13.66 16.06
N THR A 377 -1.52 -13.23 17.31
CA THR A 377 -0.44 -12.99 18.28
C THR A 377 -0.61 -13.82 19.55
N ALA A 378 0.50 -14.20 20.18
CA ALA A 378 0.57 -15.01 21.40
C ALA A 378 0.11 -14.24 22.65
N GLU A 379 -0.21 -12.97 22.49
CA GLU A 379 -0.87 -12.12 23.47
C GLU A 379 -2.39 -12.03 23.21
N GLY A 380 -2.89 -12.32 22.01
CA GLY A 380 -4.32 -12.50 21.68
C GLY A 380 -4.80 -11.70 20.45
N TYR A 381 -4.20 -10.53 20.22
CA TYR A 381 -4.52 -9.65 19.07
C TYR A 381 -4.33 -10.35 17.73
N GLY A 382 -5.16 -10.01 16.75
CA GLY A 382 -5.02 -10.52 15.39
C GLY A 382 -5.66 -9.61 14.35
N LEU A 383 -5.11 -9.64 13.14
CA LEU A 383 -5.56 -8.86 12.00
C LEU A 383 -5.65 -9.77 10.78
N ARG A 384 -6.75 -9.68 10.05
CA ARG A 384 -6.86 -10.25 8.71
C ARG A 384 -6.34 -9.21 7.76
N LEU A 385 -5.45 -9.56 6.86
CA LEU A 385 -4.81 -8.67 5.90
C LEU A 385 -4.20 -9.47 4.76
N THR A 386 -3.64 -8.80 3.76
CA THR A 386 -3.19 -9.52 2.57
C THR A 386 -1.70 -9.78 2.56
N PRO A 387 -1.21 -10.85 1.90
CA PRO A 387 0.17 -11.30 2.01
C PRO A 387 1.23 -10.21 1.73
N ASP A 388 0.89 -9.27 0.84
CA ASP A 388 1.72 -8.16 0.38
C ASP A 388 1.45 -6.81 1.08
N HIS A 389 0.40 -6.71 1.91
CA HIS A 389 0.13 -5.52 2.71
C HIS A 389 1.05 -5.44 3.93
N ARG A 390 1.44 -4.22 4.35
CA ARG A 390 2.48 -3.97 5.36
C ARG A 390 1.88 -3.58 6.72
N VAL A 391 2.39 -4.17 7.80
CA VAL A 391 2.12 -3.79 9.18
C VAL A 391 3.41 -3.43 9.93
N ARG A 392 3.27 -2.72 11.07
CA ARG A 392 4.42 -2.20 11.81
C ARG A 392 5.09 -3.27 12.68
N ARG A 393 6.35 -3.58 12.37
CA ARG A 393 7.17 -4.61 13.06
C ARG A 393 7.99 -3.91 14.18
N VAL A 394 7.90 -4.32 15.45
CA VAL A 394 8.68 -3.73 16.58
C VAL A 394 10.06 -4.35 16.69
N THR A 395 11.05 -3.60 16.25
CA THR A 395 12.40 -4.08 15.95
C THR A 395 13.22 -4.17 17.21
N ARG A 396 13.49 -3.03 17.87
CA ARG A 396 14.19 -3.04 19.16
C ARG A 396 13.19 -3.08 20.29
N PHE A 397 13.49 -3.96 21.25
CA PHE A 397 12.74 -4.13 22.48
C PHE A 397 13.72 -4.26 23.65
N THR A 398 14.57 -3.24 23.84
CA THR A 398 15.40 -3.08 25.05
C THR A 398 14.59 -2.41 26.15
N ARG A 399 15.06 -2.36 27.40
CA ARG A 399 14.34 -1.69 28.51
C ARG A 399 13.99 -0.21 28.22
N TYR A 400 14.70 0.45 27.31
CA TYR A 400 14.65 1.90 27.10
C TYR A 400 14.16 2.34 25.71
N ALA A 401 14.16 1.47 24.69
CA ALA A 401 13.85 1.89 23.31
C ALA A 401 12.94 0.89 22.56
N THR A 402 11.85 1.44 21.98
CA THR A 402 11.01 0.81 20.95
C THR A 402 11.34 1.48 19.62
N GLU A 403 11.77 0.74 18.61
CA GLU A 403 11.90 1.24 17.22
C GLU A 403 11.24 0.26 16.26
N THR A 404 10.89 0.68 15.05
CA THR A 404 9.94 -0.04 14.19
C THR A 404 10.26 0.00 12.69
N GLU A 405 9.59 -0.87 11.91
CA GLU A 405 9.64 -0.91 10.44
C GLU A 405 8.26 -1.11 9.82
N TRP A 406 8.13 -0.89 8.51
CA TRP A 406 7.06 -1.47 7.69
C TRP A 406 7.37 -2.85 7.10
N CYS A 407 6.62 -3.88 7.48
CA CYS A 407 6.82 -5.25 7.05
C CYS A 407 5.53 -5.91 6.56
N GLU A 408 5.61 -6.61 5.42
CA GLU A 408 4.44 -7.32 4.87
C GLU A 408 3.92 -8.44 5.77
N ALA A 409 2.63 -8.74 5.70
CA ALA A 409 1.99 -9.79 6.49
C ALA A 409 2.68 -11.16 6.34
N ARG A 410 2.93 -11.59 5.10
CA ARG A 410 3.67 -12.84 4.80
C ARG A 410 5.14 -12.80 5.21
N LYS A 411 5.67 -11.61 5.53
CA LYS A 411 7.04 -11.43 6.02
C LYS A 411 7.11 -11.56 7.55
N LEU A 412 6.01 -11.82 8.25
CA LEU A 412 6.01 -12.24 9.64
C LEU A 412 6.19 -13.77 9.75
N ARG A 413 6.63 -14.30 10.91
CA ARG A 413 6.50 -15.75 11.26
C ARG A 413 6.10 -15.90 12.75
N ALA A 414 6.28 -17.07 13.37
CA ALA A 414 5.96 -17.31 14.79
C ALA A 414 7.01 -16.77 15.79
N GLY A 415 6.57 -16.10 16.85
CA GLY A 415 7.39 -15.44 17.88
C GLY A 415 7.58 -13.94 17.68
N ASP A 416 6.75 -13.31 16.86
CA ASP A 416 7.23 -12.19 16.04
C ASP A 416 6.55 -10.84 16.49
N ARG A 417 7.14 -10.08 17.43
CA ARG A 417 6.78 -8.70 17.93
C ARG A 417 6.29 -7.64 16.91
N VAL A 418 4.98 -7.43 16.76
CA VAL A 418 4.34 -6.31 16.04
C VAL A 418 4.03 -5.15 16.99
N LEU A 419 3.86 -3.94 16.47
CA LEU A 419 3.46 -2.77 17.27
C LEU A 419 1.95 -2.78 17.44
N LEU A 420 1.48 -2.67 18.69
CA LEU A 420 0.10 -2.29 18.98
C LEU A 420 0.00 -0.77 19.14
N ASN A 421 -1.17 -0.18 18.87
CA ASN A 421 -1.39 1.23 19.18
C ASN A 421 -1.41 1.50 20.70
N ASP A 422 -0.75 2.59 21.14
CA ASP A 422 -0.82 3.10 22.51
C ASP A 422 -1.80 4.28 22.59
N HIS A 423 -3.04 4.03 23.01
CA HIS A 423 -4.10 5.05 23.07
C HIS A 423 -4.22 5.77 24.42
N ARG A 424 -3.30 5.57 25.38
CA ARG A 424 -3.46 6.10 26.77
C ARG A 424 -3.72 7.59 26.86
N ASP A 425 -3.05 8.35 26.01
CA ASP A 425 -3.07 9.81 26.01
C ASP A 425 -4.37 10.36 25.41
N ASN A 426 -5.17 9.54 24.71
CA ASN A 426 -6.50 9.87 24.19
C ASN A 426 -7.43 8.63 24.19
N ALA A 427 -7.70 8.15 25.40
CA ALA A 427 -8.43 6.90 25.66
C ALA A 427 -9.95 7.12 25.89
N SER A 428 -10.51 8.26 25.51
CA SER A 428 -11.93 8.59 25.67
C SER A 428 -12.54 9.07 24.37
N TRP A 429 -13.78 8.65 24.12
CA TRP A 429 -14.59 8.98 22.95
C TRP A 429 -16.07 8.90 23.31
N GLU A 430 -16.88 9.73 22.65
CA GLU A 430 -18.33 9.75 22.78
C GLU A 430 -19.00 8.64 21.96
N GLY A 431 -20.28 8.36 22.24
CA GLY A 431 -21.03 7.35 21.50
C GLY A 431 -22.32 6.90 22.19
N ALA A 432 -22.91 5.82 21.66
CA ALA A 432 -24.15 5.30 22.20
C ALA A 432 -23.96 4.67 23.59
N TYR A 433 -24.88 5.02 24.51
CA TYR A 433 -25.02 4.50 25.88
C TYR A 433 -23.90 4.90 26.85
N GLY A 434 -24.19 4.91 28.16
CA GLY A 434 -23.25 5.31 29.21
C GLY A 434 -22.68 4.15 30.02
N GLU A 435 -21.94 4.50 31.07
CA GLU A 435 -21.30 3.57 32.00
C GLU A 435 -22.31 2.67 32.73
N ASP A 436 -23.49 3.19 33.08
CA ASP A 436 -24.59 2.43 33.69
C ASP A 436 -25.15 1.33 32.77
N GLU A 437 -25.45 1.68 31.51
CA GLU A 437 -25.88 0.70 30.50
C GLU A 437 -24.80 -0.36 30.25
N GLY A 438 -23.54 0.07 30.16
CA GLY A 438 -22.39 -0.81 30.03
C GLY A 438 -22.31 -1.79 31.19
N TYR A 439 -22.29 -1.28 32.43
CA TYR A 439 -22.15 -2.08 33.65
C TYR A 439 -23.22 -3.16 33.80
N LEU A 440 -24.48 -2.80 33.54
CA LEU A 440 -25.59 -3.76 33.54
C LEU A 440 -25.44 -4.84 32.47
N LEU A 441 -24.91 -4.51 31.29
CA LEU A 441 -24.67 -5.50 30.23
C LEU A 441 -23.40 -6.33 30.47
N GLY A 442 -22.37 -5.78 31.10
CA GLY A 442 -21.18 -6.54 31.52
C GLY A 442 -21.55 -7.63 32.53
N LEU A 443 -22.39 -7.29 33.52
CA LEU A 443 -22.98 -8.25 34.44
C LEU A 443 -23.87 -9.28 33.73
N LEU A 444 -24.59 -8.89 32.66
CA LEU A 444 -25.45 -9.79 31.87
C LEU A 444 -24.65 -10.79 31.04
N VAL A 445 -23.55 -10.35 30.43
CA VAL A 445 -22.68 -11.17 29.55
C VAL A 445 -21.76 -12.11 30.35
N GLY A 446 -21.51 -11.78 31.63
CA GLY A 446 -20.87 -12.66 32.61
C GLY A 446 -21.85 -13.67 33.22
N GLU A 447 -22.53 -13.30 34.32
CA GLU A 447 -23.32 -14.20 35.18
C GLU A 447 -24.85 -14.12 34.90
N GLY A 448 -25.28 -13.35 33.92
CA GLY A 448 -26.69 -13.12 33.62
C GLY A 448 -27.32 -14.10 32.63
N GLN A 449 -28.62 -13.94 32.42
CA GLN A 449 -29.40 -14.71 31.45
C GLN A 449 -30.44 -13.85 30.72
N LEU A 450 -30.48 -13.93 29.39
CA LEU A 450 -31.61 -13.44 28.60
C LEU A 450 -32.74 -14.48 28.57
N THR A 451 -33.94 -14.06 28.96
CA THR A 451 -35.19 -14.85 28.86
C THR A 451 -35.96 -14.42 27.59
N GLU A 452 -37.26 -14.71 27.50
CA GLU A 452 -38.10 -14.26 26.37
C GLU A 452 -38.55 -12.79 26.50
N GLU A 453 -38.63 -12.27 27.73
CA GLU A 453 -39.20 -10.93 28.03
C GLU A 453 -38.29 -10.05 28.90
N THR A 454 -37.33 -10.64 29.62
CA THR A 454 -36.49 -9.96 30.61
C THR A 454 -35.02 -10.40 30.57
N ALA A 455 -34.12 -9.51 30.95
CA ALA A 455 -32.75 -9.88 31.33
C ALA A 455 -32.72 -10.14 32.84
N GLU A 456 -32.13 -11.25 33.26
CA GLU A 456 -31.86 -11.55 34.66
C GLU A 456 -30.36 -11.35 34.93
N LEU A 457 -30.00 -10.44 35.83
CA LEU A 457 -28.65 -10.39 36.39
C LEU A 457 -28.57 -11.33 37.59
N THR A 458 -27.50 -12.10 37.72
CA THR A 458 -27.26 -13.01 38.85
C THR A 458 -26.07 -12.55 39.68
N VAL A 459 -26.16 -12.69 41.00
CA VAL A 459 -25.00 -12.70 41.90
C VAL A 459 -25.13 -13.83 42.91
N TRP A 460 -24.01 -14.25 43.51
CA TRP A 460 -23.94 -15.43 44.37
C TRP A 460 -23.47 -15.06 45.80
N ALA A 461 -24.24 -15.47 46.80
CA ALA A 461 -23.81 -15.42 48.20
C ALA A 461 -22.81 -16.54 48.52
N GLN A 462 -21.86 -16.29 49.42
CA GLN A 462 -20.87 -17.29 49.83
C GLN A 462 -21.53 -18.48 50.55
N ALA A 463 -21.10 -19.69 50.19
CA ALA A 463 -21.47 -20.89 50.92
C ALA A 463 -20.89 -20.87 52.34
N ALA A 464 -21.66 -21.36 53.32
CA ALA A 464 -21.21 -21.46 54.70
C ALA A 464 -20.05 -22.47 54.81
N VAL A 465 -18.92 -22.03 55.36
CA VAL A 465 -17.75 -22.89 55.57
C VAL A 465 -17.95 -23.73 56.83
N MET A 466 -17.58 -25.01 56.79
CA MET A 466 -17.62 -25.92 57.95
C MET A 466 -16.84 -25.34 59.14
N GLY A 467 -17.55 -24.90 60.18
CA GLY A 467 -16.97 -24.27 61.38
C GLY A 467 -16.87 -22.74 61.35
N GLY A 468 -17.30 -22.09 60.26
CA GLY A 468 -17.37 -20.62 60.13
C GLY A 468 -18.73 -20.02 60.47
N SER A 469 -18.82 -18.69 60.43
CA SER A 469 -20.07 -17.94 60.55
C SER A 469 -21.02 -18.18 59.37
N VAL A 470 -22.30 -17.85 59.57
CA VAL A 470 -23.38 -18.05 58.58
C VAL A 470 -23.03 -17.45 57.23
N GLY A 471 -23.10 -18.26 56.16
CA GLY A 471 -22.84 -17.82 54.79
C GLY A 471 -23.87 -16.78 54.31
N GLY A 472 -23.38 -15.73 53.64
CA GLY A 472 -24.18 -14.58 53.25
C GLY A 472 -23.56 -13.79 52.09
N LEU A 473 -24.10 -12.60 51.83
CA LEU A 473 -23.54 -11.65 50.88
C LEU A 473 -22.33 -10.95 51.51
N THR A 474 -21.17 -10.94 50.86
CA THR A 474 -20.00 -10.18 51.34
C THR A 474 -20.19 -8.68 51.09
N ALA A 475 -19.30 -7.83 51.63
CA ALA A 475 -19.33 -6.39 51.35
C ALA A 475 -19.23 -6.11 49.85
N GLY A 476 -18.32 -6.82 49.16
CA GLY A 476 -18.16 -6.73 47.71
C GLY A 476 -19.42 -7.09 46.92
N VAL A 477 -20.04 -8.24 47.21
CA VAL A 477 -21.29 -8.64 46.53
C VAL A 477 -22.44 -7.71 46.86
N GLN A 478 -22.53 -7.18 48.09
CA GLN A 478 -23.51 -6.14 48.44
C GLN A 478 -23.29 -4.88 47.59
N HIS A 479 -22.05 -4.43 47.40
CA HIS A 479 -21.78 -3.22 46.64
C HIS A 479 -21.97 -3.39 45.12
N VAL A 480 -21.72 -4.59 44.56
CA VAL A 480 -22.15 -4.96 43.20
C VAL A 480 -23.68 -4.89 43.07
N MET A 481 -24.42 -5.41 44.06
CA MET A 481 -25.89 -5.35 44.07
C MET A 481 -26.42 -3.92 44.19
N GLU A 482 -25.78 -3.07 44.99
CA GLU A 482 -26.12 -1.66 45.15
C GLU A 482 -25.84 -0.86 43.88
N THR A 483 -24.65 -1.03 43.28
CA THR A 483 -24.24 -0.37 42.04
C THR A 483 -25.16 -0.80 40.89
N ALA A 484 -25.42 -2.09 40.72
CA ALA A 484 -26.35 -2.57 39.69
C ALA A 484 -27.79 -2.08 39.92
N LEU A 485 -28.22 -1.89 41.17
CA LEU A 485 -29.52 -1.30 41.49
C LEU A 485 -29.53 0.23 41.30
N ALA A 486 -28.39 0.90 41.37
CA ALA A 486 -28.23 2.31 41.03
C ALA A 486 -28.29 2.51 39.50
N SER A 487 -27.46 1.78 38.74
CA SER A 487 -27.47 1.79 37.28
C SER A 487 -28.83 1.37 36.70
N ALA A 488 -29.53 0.42 37.31
CA ALA A 488 -30.88 0.06 36.89
C ALA A 488 -31.92 1.19 37.05
N ARG A 489 -31.58 2.29 37.76
CA ARG A 489 -32.45 3.49 37.90
C ARG A 489 -32.18 4.55 36.84
N SER A 490 -31.03 4.61 36.16
CA SER A 490 -30.88 5.54 35.03
C SER A 490 -31.74 5.10 33.83
N LEU A 491 -31.93 3.79 33.64
CA LEU A 491 -32.73 3.21 32.56
C LEU A 491 -34.18 3.79 32.45
N PRO A 492 -34.74 4.00 31.23
CA PRO A 492 -35.98 4.76 31.02
C PRO A 492 -37.31 4.18 31.56
N ARG A 493 -37.33 3.01 32.22
CA ARG A 493 -38.56 2.34 32.71
C ARG A 493 -38.47 1.91 34.16
N ARG A 494 -38.35 2.88 35.06
CA ARG A 494 -38.20 2.71 36.51
C ARG A 494 -39.33 1.94 37.19
N SER A 495 -40.56 1.99 36.66
CA SER A 495 -41.74 1.32 37.25
C SER A 495 -41.71 -0.21 37.18
N GLU A 496 -40.84 -0.79 36.33
CA GLU A 496 -40.66 -2.23 36.19
C GLU A 496 -39.57 -2.78 37.17
N LEU A 497 -38.89 -1.90 37.94
CA LEU A 497 -37.73 -2.24 38.78
C LEU A 497 -38.10 -2.99 40.07
N VAL A 498 -38.27 -4.30 39.96
CA VAL A 498 -38.35 -5.20 41.10
C VAL A 498 -36.94 -5.53 41.58
N GLY A 499 -36.54 -4.95 42.73
CA GLY A 499 -35.22 -5.15 43.34
C GLY A 499 -34.87 -6.61 43.66
N TRP A 500 -33.58 -6.85 43.91
CA TRP A 500 -32.96 -8.18 44.08
C TRP A 500 -33.78 -9.19 44.88
N ARG A 501 -34.05 -10.35 44.28
CA ARG A 501 -34.75 -11.48 44.91
C ARG A 501 -33.81 -12.66 45.10
N LYS A 502 -33.79 -13.25 46.30
CA LYS A 502 -33.11 -14.53 46.53
C LYS A 502 -33.84 -15.66 45.82
N VAL A 503 -33.11 -16.53 45.12
CA VAL A 503 -33.67 -17.74 44.49
C VAL A 503 -33.91 -18.80 45.56
N SER A 504 -35.13 -19.34 45.62
CA SER A 504 -35.49 -20.38 46.59
C SER A 504 -34.65 -21.64 46.37
N GLY A 505 -34.10 -22.20 47.45
CA GLY A 505 -33.21 -23.38 47.39
C GLY A 505 -31.79 -23.10 46.86
N SER A 506 -31.41 -21.84 46.61
CA SER A 506 -30.10 -21.47 46.07
C SER A 506 -29.45 -20.31 46.84
N ASN A 507 -28.15 -20.11 46.63
CA ASN A 507 -27.40 -18.94 47.09
C ASN A 507 -27.43 -17.77 46.08
N GLN A 508 -28.05 -17.96 44.91
CA GLN A 508 -28.25 -16.91 43.93
C GLN A 508 -29.22 -15.83 44.42
N TYR A 509 -28.93 -14.58 44.07
CA TYR A 509 -29.87 -13.48 44.01
C TYR A 509 -29.99 -13.03 42.57
N ARG A 510 -31.20 -12.63 42.14
CA ARG A 510 -31.45 -12.15 40.77
C ARG A 510 -32.18 -10.81 40.73
N LEU A 511 -31.82 -9.98 39.74
CA LEU A 511 -32.48 -8.72 39.39
C LEU A 511 -33.08 -8.85 37.99
N ARG A 512 -34.39 -8.63 37.85
CA ARG A 512 -35.11 -8.75 36.55
C ARG A 512 -35.31 -7.38 35.92
N LEU A 513 -34.86 -7.22 34.68
CA LEU A 513 -34.86 -5.94 33.97
C LEU A 513 -35.42 -6.08 32.55
N GLY A 514 -36.69 -5.69 32.37
CA GLY A 514 -37.35 -5.62 31.06
C GLY A 514 -36.90 -4.45 30.19
N SER A 515 -36.20 -3.47 30.76
CA SER A 515 -35.47 -2.40 30.07
C SER A 515 -34.14 -2.90 29.51
N LEU A 516 -33.34 -3.59 30.33
CA LEU A 516 -32.05 -4.19 29.93
C LEU A 516 -32.22 -5.25 28.83
N HIS A 517 -33.30 -6.04 28.86
CA HIS A 517 -33.66 -6.96 27.77
C HIS A 517 -33.74 -6.25 26.40
N LYS A 518 -34.37 -5.07 26.37
CA LYS A 518 -34.57 -4.27 25.15
C LYS A 518 -33.25 -3.60 24.72
N LEU A 519 -32.36 -3.30 25.65
CA LEU A 519 -31.01 -2.80 25.35
C LEU A 519 -30.12 -3.92 24.76
N ALA A 520 -30.10 -5.09 25.38
CA ALA A 520 -29.37 -6.26 24.88
C ALA A 520 -29.83 -6.65 23.46
N ALA A 521 -31.15 -6.69 23.23
CA ALA A 521 -31.72 -6.94 21.90
C ALA A 521 -31.37 -5.84 20.87
N LYS A 522 -31.32 -4.56 21.28
CA LYS A 522 -30.83 -3.46 20.40
C LYS A 522 -29.37 -3.62 19.99
N LEU A 523 -28.55 -4.24 20.85
CA LEU A 523 -27.15 -4.56 20.54
C LEU A 523 -26.99 -5.95 19.90
N GLY A 524 -28.07 -6.65 19.56
CA GLY A 524 -28.03 -7.94 18.85
C GLY A 524 -27.77 -9.17 19.72
N MET A 525 -27.81 -9.05 21.05
CA MET A 525 -27.74 -10.19 21.97
C MET A 525 -29.11 -10.89 22.03
N ASN A 526 -29.13 -12.23 22.12
CA ASN A 526 -30.32 -13.05 21.96
C ASN A 526 -30.54 -14.04 23.11
N ARG A 527 -31.73 -14.65 23.18
CA ARG A 527 -32.02 -15.66 24.20
C ARG A 527 -31.10 -16.88 24.03
N GLY A 528 -30.26 -17.12 25.03
CA GLY A 528 -29.33 -18.25 25.05
C GLY A 528 -27.94 -17.95 24.45
N ASP A 529 -27.73 -16.77 23.89
CA ASP A 529 -26.43 -16.34 23.36
C ASP A 529 -26.19 -14.84 23.62
N THR A 530 -25.10 -14.54 24.32
CA THR A 530 -24.74 -13.20 24.83
C THR A 530 -23.34 -12.78 24.38
N PRO A 531 -23.09 -12.70 23.05
CA PRO A 531 -21.77 -12.33 22.54
C PRO A 531 -21.51 -10.83 22.72
N ILE A 532 -20.24 -10.45 22.76
CA ILE A 532 -19.87 -9.03 22.57
C ILE A 532 -19.96 -8.76 21.06
N THR A 533 -21.04 -8.09 20.66
CA THR A 533 -21.32 -7.82 19.23
C THR A 533 -20.54 -6.61 18.72
N PRO A 534 -20.40 -6.45 17.38
CA PRO A 534 -19.89 -5.21 16.80
C PRO A 534 -20.68 -3.97 17.24
N ALA A 535 -22.00 -4.10 17.42
CA ALA A 535 -22.83 -3.02 17.93
C ALA A 535 -22.45 -2.61 19.38
N ALA A 536 -21.93 -3.53 20.19
CA ALA A 536 -21.40 -3.25 21.53
C ALA A 536 -19.97 -2.70 21.49
N GLU A 537 -19.09 -3.18 20.61
CA GLU A 537 -17.73 -2.63 20.43
C GLU A 537 -17.69 -1.22 19.82
N ALA A 538 -18.77 -0.76 19.19
CA ALA A 538 -18.89 0.56 18.56
C ALA A 538 -19.57 1.63 19.45
N THR A 539 -19.67 1.38 20.76
CA THR A 539 -20.27 2.27 21.78
C THR A 539 -19.26 3.26 22.36
N SER A 540 -19.69 4.11 23.31
CA SER A 540 -18.84 5.12 23.96
C SER A 540 -17.73 4.51 24.82
N SER A 541 -16.70 5.30 25.11
CA SER A 541 -15.65 4.94 26.08
C SER A 541 -16.22 4.68 27.48
N ALA A 542 -17.24 5.45 27.90
CA ALA A 542 -17.95 5.26 29.16
C ALA A 542 -18.67 3.89 29.21
N PHE A 543 -19.36 3.51 28.13
CA PHE A 543 -19.95 2.17 28.01
C PHE A 543 -18.88 1.08 28.09
N HIS A 544 -17.75 1.24 27.40
CA HIS A 544 -16.64 0.28 27.46
C HIS A 544 -16.11 0.11 28.89
N ILE A 545 -15.90 1.21 29.62
CA ILE A 545 -15.49 1.21 31.04
C ILE A 545 -16.49 0.43 31.90
N GLY A 546 -17.77 0.80 31.83
CA GLY A 546 -18.84 0.15 32.60
C GLY A 546 -18.97 -1.33 32.27
N PHE A 547 -19.02 -1.67 30.97
CA PHE A 547 -19.16 -3.04 30.48
C PHE A 547 -18.01 -3.94 30.91
N LEU A 548 -16.77 -3.44 30.80
CA LEU A 548 -15.61 -4.17 31.30
C LEU A 548 -15.68 -4.32 32.83
N ARG A 549 -15.99 -3.26 33.59
CA ARG A 549 -16.18 -3.35 35.06
C ARG A 549 -17.22 -4.43 35.40
N GLY A 550 -18.37 -4.46 34.72
CA GLY A 550 -19.43 -5.44 34.94
C GLY A 550 -18.98 -6.88 34.68
N MET A 551 -18.22 -7.15 33.61
CA MET A 551 -17.64 -8.48 33.38
C MET A 551 -16.57 -8.85 34.42
N PHE A 552 -15.74 -7.90 34.84
CA PHE A 552 -14.71 -8.11 35.86
C PHE A 552 -15.32 -8.24 37.27
N ASP A 553 -16.48 -7.66 37.56
CA ASP A 553 -17.24 -7.89 38.79
C ASP A 553 -17.99 -9.22 38.77
N ALA A 554 -18.50 -9.67 37.63
CA ALA A 554 -19.10 -11.00 37.49
C ALA A 554 -18.07 -12.13 37.63
N HIS A 555 -17.13 -12.23 36.68
CA HIS A 555 -16.16 -13.34 36.60
C HIS A 555 -14.73 -12.96 37.00
N GLY A 556 -14.40 -11.68 36.95
CA GLY A 556 -13.02 -11.22 37.13
C GLY A 556 -12.48 -11.36 38.56
N SER A 557 -11.15 -11.42 38.69
CA SER A 557 -10.47 -11.60 39.97
C SER A 557 -9.09 -10.94 40.02
N VAL A 558 -8.72 -10.43 41.19
CA VAL A 558 -7.34 -10.06 41.54
C VAL A 558 -6.61 -11.33 42.01
N GLN A 559 -5.50 -11.67 41.37
CA GLN A 559 -4.73 -12.89 41.67
C GLN A 559 -3.22 -12.62 41.72
N GLY A 560 -2.53 -13.36 42.58
CA GLY A 560 -1.07 -13.36 42.69
C GLY A 560 -0.57 -12.81 44.02
N SER A 561 0.73 -12.49 44.06
CA SER A 561 1.41 -11.93 45.24
C SER A 561 2.58 -11.04 44.80
N GLN A 562 3.16 -10.26 45.72
CA GLN A 562 4.36 -9.47 45.43
C GLN A 562 5.58 -10.34 45.03
N GLU A 563 5.58 -11.63 45.38
CA GLU A 563 6.65 -12.58 45.02
C GLU A 563 6.44 -13.26 43.66
N HIS A 564 5.19 -13.43 43.24
CA HIS A 564 4.83 -14.17 42.01
C HIS A 564 4.23 -13.28 40.90
N GLY A 565 4.12 -11.98 41.16
CA GLY A 565 3.43 -11.00 40.31
C GLY A 565 1.94 -10.91 40.62
N VAL A 566 1.43 -9.68 40.65
CA VAL A 566 -0.01 -9.37 40.76
C VAL A 566 -0.61 -9.30 39.36
N SER A 567 -1.87 -9.73 39.22
CA SER A 567 -2.62 -9.72 37.96
C SER A 567 -4.12 -9.55 38.21
N VAL A 568 -4.80 -8.80 37.34
CA VAL A 568 -6.27 -8.82 37.22
C VAL A 568 -6.62 -9.77 36.08
N ARG A 569 -7.61 -10.65 36.28
CA ARG A 569 -7.90 -11.76 35.36
C ARG A 569 -9.38 -11.97 35.12
N LEU A 570 -9.76 -12.23 33.88
CA LEU A 570 -11.12 -12.56 33.43
C LEU A 570 -11.13 -13.95 32.79
N PRO A 571 -11.68 -14.98 33.45
CA PRO A 571 -11.93 -16.29 32.84
C PRO A 571 -13.23 -16.27 32.02
N GLU A 572 -13.22 -16.93 30.87
CA GLU A 572 -14.37 -17.09 29.97
C GLU A 572 -14.13 -18.33 29.08
N HIS A 573 -15.19 -19.02 28.65
CA HIS A 573 -15.10 -20.17 27.74
C HIS A 573 -15.17 -19.74 26.26
N ASP A 574 -15.82 -18.60 25.95
CA ASP A 574 -15.88 -18.04 24.60
C ASP A 574 -14.66 -17.14 24.28
N MET A 575 -13.83 -17.57 23.33
CA MET A 575 -12.68 -16.81 22.85
C MET A 575 -13.08 -15.45 22.25
N SER A 576 -14.21 -15.38 21.55
CA SER A 576 -14.62 -14.17 20.81
C SER A 576 -14.91 -13.00 21.75
N LYS A 577 -15.53 -13.28 22.91
CA LYS A 577 -15.72 -12.31 23.98
C LYS A 577 -14.38 -11.83 24.56
N LEU A 578 -13.40 -12.71 24.77
CA LEU A 578 -12.09 -12.29 25.28
C LEU A 578 -11.31 -11.46 24.25
N GLU A 579 -11.38 -11.79 22.96
CA GLU A 579 -10.78 -11.01 21.88
C GLU A 579 -11.44 -9.61 21.76
N ALA A 580 -12.77 -9.53 21.87
CA ALA A 580 -13.49 -8.26 21.90
C ALA A 580 -13.14 -7.44 23.16
N ALA A 581 -13.20 -8.03 24.35
CA ALA A 581 -12.80 -7.36 25.59
C ALA A 581 -11.34 -6.89 25.55
N GLN A 582 -10.43 -7.66 24.92
CA GLN A 582 -9.04 -7.26 24.71
C GLN A 582 -8.90 -6.08 23.74
N ARG A 583 -9.70 -6.01 22.66
CA ARG A 583 -9.76 -4.82 21.79
C ARG A 583 -10.29 -3.60 22.54
N MET A 584 -11.37 -3.76 23.30
CA MET A 584 -11.96 -2.70 24.14
C MET A 584 -10.94 -2.14 25.15
N LEU A 585 -10.22 -3.03 25.86
CA LEU A 585 -9.16 -2.65 26.80
C LEU A 585 -7.99 -1.91 26.11
N LEU A 586 -7.54 -2.38 24.93
CA LEU A 586 -6.42 -1.75 24.22
C LEU A 586 -6.73 -0.29 23.83
N ARG A 587 -7.96 -0.02 23.36
CA ARG A 587 -8.44 1.32 23.03
C ARG A 587 -8.50 2.24 24.27
N LEU A 588 -8.76 1.67 25.45
CA LEU A 588 -8.66 2.37 26.74
C LEU A 588 -7.21 2.49 27.28
N GLY A 589 -6.18 2.15 26.48
CA GLY A 589 -4.77 2.20 26.90
C GLY A 589 -4.32 1.04 27.80
N ILE A 590 -5.08 -0.06 27.85
CA ILE A 590 -4.84 -1.21 28.74
C ILE A 590 -4.47 -2.42 27.87
N ALA A 591 -3.17 -2.74 27.78
CA ALA A 591 -2.74 -3.95 27.10
C ALA A 591 -3.05 -5.18 27.97
N GLY A 592 -3.78 -6.13 27.39
CA GLY A 592 -4.15 -7.40 28.04
C GLY A 592 -3.55 -8.59 27.30
N ARG A 593 -3.50 -9.76 27.96
CA ARG A 593 -3.06 -11.02 27.36
C ARG A 593 -4.07 -12.15 27.54
N ILE A 594 -4.53 -12.75 26.45
CA ILE A 594 -5.33 -13.97 26.47
C ILE A 594 -4.43 -15.21 26.61
N TYR A 595 -4.82 -16.13 27.49
CA TYR A 595 -4.24 -17.46 27.65
C TYR A 595 -5.26 -18.51 27.21
N LYS A 596 -4.96 -19.22 26.13
CA LYS A 596 -5.77 -20.31 25.56
C LYS A 596 -5.68 -21.58 26.45
N ASP A 597 -6.72 -22.41 26.40
CA ASP A 597 -6.86 -23.75 27.04
C ASP A 597 -6.29 -23.96 28.46
N ARG A 598 -6.66 -23.09 29.40
CA ARG A 598 -6.38 -23.33 30.82
C ARG A 598 -7.29 -24.41 31.39
N ARG A 599 -6.72 -25.20 32.31
CA ARG A 599 -7.40 -26.21 33.13
C ARG A 599 -7.44 -25.71 34.58
N LYS A 600 -8.51 -26.01 35.33
CA LYS A 600 -8.54 -25.78 36.79
C LYS A 600 -7.42 -26.62 37.44
N ASP A 601 -6.55 -26.00 38.25
CA ASP A 601 -5.52 -26.76 39.00
C ASP A 601 -6.22 -27.62 40.06
N THR A 602 -5.90 -28.91 40.11
CA THR A 602 -6.67 -29.94 40.83
C THR A 602 -6.46 -29.94 42.35
N ARG A 603 -6.03 -28.80 42.91
CA ARG A 603 -5.66 -28.62 44.32
C ARG A 603 -6.76 -27.96 45.17
N SER A 604 -7.65 -27.18 44.56
CA SER A 604 -8.79 -26.56 45.24
C SER A 604 -9.99 -27.51 45.29
N LYS A 605 -10.12 -28.28 46.38
CA LYS A 605 -11.26 -29.19 46.60
C LYS A 605 -12.56 -28.44 46.93
N GLY A 606 -13.35 -28.09 45.91
CA GLY A 606 -14.79 -27.84 46.04
C GLY A 606 -15.60 -29.10 45.68
N PRO A 607 -16.73 -29.39 46.33
CA PRO A 607 -17.58 -30.52 45.97
C PRO A 607 -18.45 -30.21 44.74
N GLN A 608 -18.57 -31.19 43.83
CA GLN A 608 -19.44 -31.21 42.65
C GLN A 608 -19.22 -30.09 41.61
N ASP A 609 -18.23 -30.31 40.73
CA ASP A 609 -18.23 -29.80 39.37
C ASP A 609 -17.53 -30.82 38.46
N ASP A 610 -18.27 -31.87 38.05
CA ASP A 610 -17.73 -33.05 37.36
C ASP A 610 -17.76 -32.88 35.82
N GLN A 611 -17.10 -31.82 35.34
CA GLN A 611 -16.78 -31.63 33.94
C GLN A 611 -15.56 -30.72 33.78
N THR A 612 -14.44 -31.31 33.32
CA THR A 612 -13.17 -30.58 33.12
C THR A 612 -13.12 -29.90 31.76
N SER A 613 -14.03 -28.94 31.52
CA SER A 613 -13.93 -28.03 30.39
C SER A 613 -12.65 -27.19 30.48
N SER A 614 -12.00 -26.96 29.33
CA SER A 614 -10.99 -25.91 29.23
C SER A 614 -11.69 -24.54 29.21
N TYR A 615 -11.01 -23.53 29.72
CA TYR A 615 -11.42 -22.14 29.65
C TYR A 615 -10.24 -21.28 29.15
N HIS A 616 -10.55 -20.05 28.78
CA HIS A 616 -9.58 -19.06 28.35
C HIS A 616 -9.51 -17.96 29.42
N GLU A 617 -8.37 -17.32 29.58
CA GLU A 617 -8.16 -16.32 30.64
C GLU A 617 -7.47 -15.07 30.07
N LEU A 618 -8.17 -13.94 30.09
CA LEU A 618 -7.62 -12.62 29.75
C LEU A 618 -6.99 -12.01 31.01
N VAL A 619 -5.73 -11.60 30.90
CA VAL A 619 -4.87 -11.21 32.03
C VAL A 619 -4.27 -9.83 31.81
N ILE A 620 -4.44 -8.97 32.81
CA ILE A 620 -3.90 -7.61 32.89
C ILE A 620 -2.81 -7.61 33.97
N SER A 621 -1.64 -7.02 33.69
CA SER A 621 -0.48 -7.02 34.60
C SER A 621 0.50 -5.88 34.30
N GLY A 622 1.46 -5.64 35.19
CA GLY A 622 2.43 -4.54 35.06
C GLY A 622 1.76 -3.17 35.24
N ALA A 623 2.25 -2.14 34.54
CA ALA A 623 1.67 -0.80 34.60
C ALA A 623 0.18 -0.75 34.24
N ASN A 624 -0.29 -1.67 33.39
CA ASN A 624 -1.71 -1.81 33.04
C ASN A 624 -2.63 -2.06 34.25
N LEU A 625 -2.11 -2.47 35.42
CA LEU A 625 -2.89 -2.59 36.66
C LEU A 625 -3.33 -1.23 37.22
N LYS A 626 -2.52 -0.18 37.05
CA LYS A 626 -2.89 1.19 37.43
C LYS A 626 -3.94 1.75 36.49
N GLU A 627 -3.68 1.70 35.18
CA GLU A 627 -4.66 2.07 34.16
C GLU A 627 -6.00 1.34 34.36
N PHE A 628 -5.98 0.05 34.70
CA PHE A 628 -7.19 -0.69 35.04
C PHE A 628 -7.84 -0.18 36.33
N ALA A 629 -7.09 -0.01 37.43
CA ALA A 629 -7.65 0.48 38.70
C ALA A 629 -8.25 1.89 38.58
N GLU A 630 -7.59 2.77 37.83
CA GLU A 630 -7.91 4.19 37.69
C GLU A 630 -9.04 4.44 36.67
N ARG A 631 -9.10 3.65 35.57
CA ARG A 631 -10.10 3.82 34.50
C ARG A 631 -11.29 2.86 34.57
N ILE A 632 -11.12 1.64 35.10
CA ILE A 632 -12.16 0.59 35.11
C ILE A 632 -12.53 0.21 36.54
N GLY A 633 -11.58 -0.28 37.33
CA GLY A 633 -11.78 -0.68 38.73
C GLY A 633 -12.71 -1.89 38.90
N PHE A 634 -13.28 -2.00 40.10
CA PHE A 634 -14.31 -2.99 40.48
C PHE A 634 -15.37 -2.26 41.32
N ALA A 635 -16.66 -2.56 41.11
CA ALA A 635 -17.70 -2.20 42.06
C ALA A 635 -17.79 -3.22 43.22
N ASP A 636 -17.24 -4.43 43.05
CA ASP A 636 -16.95 -5.33 44.14
C ASP A 636 -15.85 -4.72 45.03
N SER A 637 -16.27 -4.15 46.17
CA SER A 637 -15.36 -3.52 47.14
C SER A 637 -14.36 -4.50 47.76
N ASP A 638 -14.66 -5.81 47.80
CA ASP A 638 -13.69 -6.83 48.23
C ASP A 638 -12.61 -7.05 47.15
N LYS A 639 -12.93 -6.87 45.86
CA LYS A 639 -11.95 -6.89 44.74
C LYS A 639 -11.18 -5.57 44.61
N SER A 640 -11.84 -4.42 44.74
CA SER A 640 -11.18 -3.10 44.67
C SER A 640 -10.12 -2.97 45.76
N SER A 641 -10.49 -3.22 47.03
CA SER A 641 -9.55 -3.19 48.16
C SER A 641 -8.33 -4.10 47.92
N ARG A 642 -8.53 -5.30 47.37
CA ARG A 642 -7.43 -6.23 47.03
C ARG A 642 -6.57 -5.73 45.88
N LEU A 643 -7.12 -5.01 44.91
CA LEU A 643 -6.34 -4.41 43.82
C LEU A 643 -5.51 -3.23 44.35
N GLU A 644 -6.12 -2.37 45.16
CA GLU A 644 -5.49 -1.21 45.80
C GLU A 644 -4.35 -1.65 46.73
N ASP A 645 -4.61 -2.58 47.66
CA ASP A 645 -3.58 -3.19 48.53
C ASP A 645 -2.44 -3.81 47.71
N ALA A 646 -2.77 -4.50 46.61
CA ALA A 646 -1.79 -5.17 45.78
C ALA A 646 -0.98 -4.19 44.89
N ILE A 647 -1.52 -3.01 44.55
CA ILE A 647 -0.78 -1.93 43.88
C ILE A 647 0.10 -1.17 44.90
N ASN A 648 -0.48 -0.80 46.05
CA ASN A 648 0.22 -0.08 47.12
C ASN A 648 1.34 -0.91 47.77
N GLY A 649 1.26 -2.24 47.72
CA GLY A 649 2.31 -3.15 48.17
C GLY A 649 3.61 -3.15 47.34
N TYR A 650 3.63 -2.54 46.15
CA TYR A 650 4.83 -2.52 45.29
C TYR A 650 5.88 -1.51 45.77
N LYS A 651 7.02 -2.01 46.25
CA LYS A 651 8.18 -1.20 46.69
C LYS A 651 9.01 -0.57 45.54
N ARG A 652 8.57 -0.73 44.29
CA ARG A 652 9.19 -0.23 43.05
C ARG A 652 8.08 0.03 42.05
N GLU A 653 8.31 0.94 41.11
CA GLU A 653 7.36 1.18 40.02
C GLU A 653 7.05 -0.11 39.23
N LEU A 654 5.78 -0.24 38.83
CA LEU A 654 5.31 -1.32 37.98
C LEU A 654 6.00 -1.27 36.61
N ASN A 655 6.24 -2.44 36.01
CA ASN A 655 6.88 -2.52 34.70
C ASN A 655 6.05 -1.78 33.64
N ARG A 656 6.61 -0.71 33.05
CA ARG A 656 6.02 0.07 31.95
C ARG A 656 5.60 -0.85 30.80
N GLU A 657 4.33 -0.76 30.42
CA GLU A 657 3.80 -1.33 29.17
C GLU A 657 4.33 -0.56 27.96
N ARG A 658 4.47 -1.25 26.84
CA ARG A 658 5.09 -0.75 25.61
C ARG A 658 4.34 -1.12 24.33
N PHE A 659 3.18 -1.76 24.43
CA PHE A 659 2.26 -2.00 23.32
C PHE A 659 2.87 -2.85 22.21
N VAL A 660 3.30 -4.07 22.58
CA VAL A 660 4.01 -4.99 21.67
C VAL A 660 3.51 -6.42 21.80
N ALA A 661 2.55 -6.80 20.94
CA ALA A 661 2.13 -8.18 20.77
C ALA A 661 3.10 -8.95 19.86
N ARG A 662 3.15 -10.27 19.98
CA ARG A 662 4.14 -11.15 19.36
C ARG A 662 3.40 -12.17 18.50
N VAL A 663 3.53 -12.11 17.18
CA VAL A 663 2.85 -13.06 16.27
C VAL A 663 3.00 -14.50 16.77
N GLU A 664 1.89 -15.21 16.89
CA GLU A 664 1.79 -16.64 17.15
C GLU A 664 1.87 -17.39 15.81
N SER A 665 1.06 -16.95 14.84
CA SER A 665 0.99 -17.53 13.50
C SER A 665 0.64 -16.48 12.43
N ILE A 666 0.99 -16.81 11.19
CA ILE A 666 0.44 -16.21 9.97
C ILE A 666 -0.20 -17.35 9.18
N GLU A 667 -1.53 -17.42 9.21
CA GLU A 667 -2.30 -18.51 8.61
C GLU A 667 -2.94 -18.04 7.29
N VAL A 668 -3.13 -18.95 6.32
CA VAL A 668 -3.91 -18.65 5.10
C VAL A 668 -5.39 -18.70 5.48
N ASP A 669 -6.10 -17.62 5.21
CA ASP A 669 -7.37 -17.29 5.88
C ASP A 669 -8.46 -16.93 4.86
N GLY A 670 -8.58 -17.79 3.85
CA GLY A 670 -9.53 -17.67 2.76
C GLY A 670 -9.10 -16.72 1.65
N ILE A 671 -10.10 -16.37 0.84
CA ILE A 671 -10.05 -15.36 -0.21
C ILE A 671 -11.25 -14.48 0.06
N GLU A 672 -11.02 -13.17 0.17
CA GLU A 672 -12.04 -12.30 0.71
C GLU A 672 -11.89 -10.85 0.25
N ASP A 673 -12.73 -10.02 0.83
CA ASP A 673 -12.93 -8.64 0.49
C ASP A 673 -12.07 -7.71 1.32
N VAL A 674 -11.57 -6.72 0.60
CA VAL A 674 -10.34 -5.99 0.92
C VAL A 674 -10.50 -4.54 0.32
N PHE A 675 -10.01 -3.54 1.01
CA PHE A 675 -10.12 -2.10 0.85
C PHE A 675 -8.69 -1.50 0.89
N ASP A 676 -8.48 -0.20 0.72
CA ASP A 676 -7.27 0.47 1.24
C ASP A 676 -7.74 1.72 1.95
N VAL A 677 -6.82 2.43 2.58
CA VAL A 677 -7.10 3.78 3.00
C VAL A 677 -5.89 4.67 2.74
N GLN A 678 -6.14 5.77 2.05
CA GLN A 678 -5.31 6.94 2.20
C GLN A 678 -5.70 7.52 3.55
N ILE A 679 -5.02 7.14 4.64
CA ILE A 679 -4.90 8.09 5.75
C ILE A 679 -3.71 8.96 5.32
N PRO A 680 -3.97 10.16 4.75
CA PRO A 680 -3.00 10.79 3.91
C PRO A 680 -1.83 11.23 4.76
N GLY A 681 -0.64 11.07 4.20
CA GLY A 681 0.57 11.28 4.94
C GLY A 681 0.87 10.24 6.02
N VAL A 682 -0.04 9.81 6.92
CA VAL A 682 0.35 8.87 8.01
C VAL A 682 0.72 7.50 7.46
N ASN A 683 0.07 7.06 6.38
CA ASN A 683 0.31 5.74 5.79
C ASN A 683 0.27 4.61 6.86
N THR A 684 -0.51 4.83 7.92
CA THR A 684 -0.80 3.94 9.05
C THR A 684 -2.22 4.20 9.53
N PHE A 685 -2.92 3.15 9.92
CA PHE A 685 -4.22 3.18 10.60
C PHE A 685 -4.22 2.11 11.69
N ASP A 686 -5.11 2.22 12.69
CA ASP A 686 -5.39 1.10 13.58
C ASP A 686 -6.18 0.02 12.83
N GLY A 687 -5.62 -1.18 12.71
CA GLY A 687 -6.28 -2.37 12.22
C GLY A 687 -6.30 -3.43 13.32
N ASN A 688 -7.42 -3.60 14.01
CA ASN A 688 -7.59 -4.49 15.17
C ASN A 688 -6.54 -4.24 16.29
N GLY A 689 -6.10 -3.00 16.52
CA GLY A 689 -5.02 -2.69 17.46
C GLY A 689 -3.63 -2.57 16.85
N LEU A 690 -3.44 -2.73 15.53
CA LEU A 690 -2.14 -2.85 14.83
C LEU A 690 -2.00 -1.83 13.67
N HIS A 691 -0.81 -1.29 13.43
CA HIS A 691 -0.51 -0.28 12.38
C HIS A 691 -0.36 -0.85 10.93
N ALA A 692 -0.82 -0.17 9.84
CA ALA A 692 -1.01 -0.74 8.45
C ALA A 692 -0.94 0.23 7.18
N HIS A 693 -0.45 -0.17 5.96
CA HIS A 693 0.05 0.71 4.82
C HIS A 693 -0.07 0.24 3.28
N ASN A 694 -0.25 1.16 2.30
CA ASN A 694 -0.42 1.06 0.79
C ASN A 694 0.79 0.71 -0.19
N CYS A 695 0.65 0.76 -1.56
CA CYS A 695 1.63 0.42 -2.68
C CYS A 695 1.34 0.98 -4.15
N GLY A 696 2.24 0.80 -5.19
CA GLY A 696 2.04 1.11 -6.67
C GLY A 696 3.23 0.84 -7.68
N GLU A 697 3.04 0.73 -9.04
CA GLU A 697 4.12 0.61 -10.12
C GLU A 697 4.05 1.34 -11.55
N GLN A 698 3.71 0.76 -12.75
CA GLN A 698 4.12 1.30 -14.13
C GLN A 698 3.16 1.15 -15.41
N PRO A 699 3.34 1.92 -16.57
CA PRO A 699 2.45 2.01 -17.79
C PRO A 699 2.83 1.22 -19.10
N LEU A 700 1.85 0.84 -19.98
CA LEU A 700 1.99 -0.11 -21.14
C LEU A 700 0.93 0.02 -22.29
N PRO A 701 1.13 -0.50 -23.53
CA PRO A 701 0.10 -0.55 -24.60
C PRO A 701 -1.04 -1.57 -24.35
N PRO A 702 -2.15 -1.54 -25.13
CA PRO A 702 -3.22 -2.55 -25.10
C PRO A 702 -2.69 -3.98 -25.16
N TYR A 703 -3.14 -4.84 -24.23
CA TYR A 703 -2.62 -6.19 -23.99
C TYR A 703 -1.12 -6.30 -23.65
N GLY A 704 -0.39 -5.19 -23.64
CA GLY A 704 1.03 -5.12 -23.30
C GLY A 704 1.32 -5.63 -21.89
N SER A 705 2.56 -6.05 -21.67
CA SER A 705 3.01 -6.71 -20.45
C SER A 705 4.29 -6.09 -19.86
N CYS A 706 4.37 -6.11 -18.53
CA CYS A 706 5.44 -5.52 -17.73
C CYS A 706 6.45 -6.60 -17.34
N LEU A 707 7.35 -6.91 -18.27
CA LEU A 707 8.51 -7.78 -18.06
C LEU A 707 9.68 -6.95 -17.54
N LEU A 708 10.04 -7.11 -16.26
CA LEU A 708 11.00 -6.23 -15.58
C LEU A 708 12.27 -6.92 -15.05
N GLY A 709 13.35 -6.16 -15.01
CA GLY A 709 14.59 -6.48 -14.31
C GLY A 709 15.23 -5.25 -13.70
N SER A 710 16.15 -5.41 -12.76
CA SER A 710 16.93 -4.30 -12.20
C SER A 710 18.38 -4.72 -11.97
N VAL A 711 19.34 -3.90 -12.43
CA VAL A 711 20.76 -4.07 -12.11
C VAL A 711 21.09 -3.32 -10.81
N ASN A 712 21.77 -3.96 -9.87
CA ASN A 712 22.22 -3.31 -8.64
C ASN A 712 23.52 -2.52 -8.86
N LEU A 713 23.42 -1.19 -8.96
CA LEU A 713 24.57 -0.32 -9.26
C LEU A 713 25.69 -0.40 -8.22
N THR A 714 25.37 -0.75 -6.97
CA THR A 714 26.35 -0.75 -5.86
C THR A 714 27.43 -1.83 -6.00
N LYS A 715 27.24 -2.83 -6.87
CA LYS A 715 28.25 -3.88 -7.14
C LYS A 715 29.45 -3.39 -7.95
N PHE A 716 29.29 -2.32 -8.72
CA PHE A 716 30.33 -1.84 -9.65
C PHE A 716 31.24 -0.75 -9.04
N VAL A 717 30.95 -0.25 -7.84
CA VAL A 717 31.82 0.75 -7.19
C VAL A 717 33.11 0.11 -6.69
N ARG A 718 34.24 0.73 -7.05
CA ARG A 718 35.61 0.42 -6.58
C ARG A 718 36.11 1.57 -5.71
N ASP A 719 36.97 1.26 -4.72
CA ASP A 719 37.54 2.22 -3.76
C ASP A 719 36.53 3.23 -3.16
N PRO A 720 35.33 2.78 -2.70
CA PRO A 720 34.21 3.66 -2.33
C PRO A 720 34.57 4.62 -1.19
N PHE A 721 33.94 5.79 -1.18
CA PHE A 721 34.13 6.87 -0.21
C PHE A 721 35.55 7.46 -0.15
N THR A 722 36.43 7.09 -1.09
CA THR A 722 37.79 7.63 -1.21
C THR A 722 37.90 8.58 -2.41
N LYS A 723 38.98 9.37 -2.46
CA LYS A 723 39.35 10.17 -3.65
C LYS A 723 39.79 9.32 -4.87
N LYS A 724 39.62 8.00 -4.83
CA LYS A 724 39.80 7.06 -5.95
C LYS A 724 38.50 6.34 -6.34
N ALA A 725 37.38 6.68 -5.69
CA ALA A 725 36.09 6.04 -5.95
C ALA A 725 35.77 6.07 -7.45
N SER A 726 35.47 4.91 -8.01
CA SER A 726 35.29 4.74 -9.46
C SER A 726 34.25 3.65 -9.74
N PHE A 727 33.60 3.74 -10.91
CA PHE A 727 32.57 2.81 -11.33
C PHE A 727 33.13 1.84 -12.39
N ASP A 728 32.93 0.54 -12.19
CA ASP A 728 33.40 -0.50 -13.10
C ASP A 728 32.46 -0.67 -14.28
N TRP A 729 32.64 0.23 -15.24
CA TRP A 729 31.94 0.23 -16.51
C TRP A 729 32.14 -1.07 -17.31
N ALA A 730 33.22 -1.83 -17.10
CA ALA A 730 33.46 -3.06 -17.85
C ALA A 730 32.59 -4.21 -17.32
N GLU A 731 32.56 -4.42 -16.01
CA GLU A 731 31.69 -5.41 -15.39
C GLU A 731 30.21 -5.04 -15.57
N TYR A 732 29.86 -3.75 -15.40
CA TYR A 732 28.48 -3.26 -15.59
C TYR A 732 27.94 -3.59 -17.00
N ARG A 733 28.73 -3.30 -18.05
CA ARG A 733 28.36 -3.64 -19.44
C ARG A 733 28.13 -5.13 -19.63
N HIS A 734 29.00 -5.98 -19.07
CA HIS A 734 28.86 -7.43 -19.19
C HIS A 734 27.62 -7.97 -18.46
N VAL A 735 27.30 -7.43 -17.27
CA VAL A 735 26.06 -7.76 -16.54
C VAL A 735 24.83 -7.33 -17.32
N VAL A 736 24.79 -6.12 -17.88
CA VAL A 736 23.66 -5.63 -18.71
C VAL A 736 23.46 -6.50 -19.94
N SER A 737 24.51 -6.79 -20.73
CA SER A 737 24.42 -7.64 -21.91
C SER A 737 23.89 -9.05 -21.56
N THR A 738 24.42 -9.66 -20.50
CA THR A 738 24.03 -11.02 -20.09
C THR A 738 22.59 -11.06 -19.54
N PHE A 739 22.21 -10.05 -18.75
CA PHE A 739 20.86 -9.94 -18.20
C PHE A 739 19.81 -9.58 -19.26
N THR A 740 20.21 -8.91 -20.34
CA THR A 740 19.36 -8.63 -21.50
C THR A 740 18.90 -9.94 -22.16
N ARG A 741 19.83 -10.87 -22.38
CA ARG A 741 19.50 -12.24 -22.86
C ARG A 741 18.61 -13.00 -21.89
N MET A 742 18.85 -12.86 -20.57
CA MET A 742 17.98 -13.49 -19.57
C MET A 742 16.54 -12.98 -19.66
N LEU A 743 16.32 -11.68 -19.87
CA LEU A 743 14.98 -11.11 -20.04
C LEU A 743 14.33 -11.55 -21.35
N ASP A 744 15.07 -11.60 -22.48
CA ASP A 744 14.57 -12.18 -23.74
C ASP A 744 14.05 -13.62 -23.53
N ASN A 745 14.70 -14.43 -22.71
CA ASN A 745 14.27 -15.80 -22.42
C ASN A 745 13.05 -15.89 -21.49
N VAL A 746 12.71 -14.83 -20.73
CA VAL A 746 11.48 -14.82 -19.92
C VAL A 746 10.23 -14.75 -20.82
N VAL A 747 10.36 -14.21 -22.03
CA VAL A 747 9.27 -14.16 -23.02
C VAL A 747 8.72 -15.56 -23.30
N GLU A 748 9.58 -16.56 -23.45
CA GLU A 748 9.19 -17.96 -23.72
C GLU A 748 8.51 -18.65 -22.52
N ILE A 749 8.67 -18.11 -21.31
CA ILE A 749 8.07 -18.61 -20.07
C ILE A 749 7.15 -17.58 -19.40
N ASN A 750 6.49 -16.74 -20.21
CA ASN A 750 5.67 -15.62 -19.74
C ASN A 750 4.47 -16.06 -18.87
N GLY A 751 3.82 -17.18 -19.20
CA GLY A 751 2.66 -17.71 -18.46
C GLY A 751 1.44 -16.77 -18.41
N LEU A 752 1.29 -15.86 -19.38
CA LEU A 752 0.16 -14.94 -19.49
C LEU A 752 -1.12 -15.69 -19.91
N PRO A 753 -2.30 -15.33 -19.37
CA PRO A 753 -3.54 -16.09 -19.58
C PRO A 753 -4.21 -15.83 -20.93
N LEU A 754 -4.21 -14.58 -21.41
CA LEU A 754 -4.88 -14.21 -22.65
C LEU A 754 -4.01 -14.51 -23.89
N PRO A 755 -4.57 -15.05 -24.99
CA PRO A 755 -3.87 -15.18 -26.27
C PRO A 755 -3.26 -13.87 -26.77
N GLU A 756 -3.94 -12.75 -26.57
CA GLU A 756 -3.57 -11.42 -27.03
C GLU A 756 -2.35 -10.89 -26.25
N GLN A 757 -2.30 -11.15 -24.94
CA GLN A 757 -1.16 -10.80 -24.07
C GLN A 757 0.09 -11.65 -24.38
N ARG A 758 -0.10 -12.93 -24.73
CA ARG A 758 0.97 -13.80 -25.24
C ARG A 758 1.47 -13.32 -26.59
N HIS A 759 0.57 -13.01 -27.52
CA HIS A 759 0.92 -12.45 -28.81
C HIS A 759 1.73 -11.15 -28.66
N GLU A 760 1.27 -10.18 -27.86
CA GLU A 760 2.02 -8.93 -27.60
C GLU A 760 3.46 -9.18 -27.11
N ILE A 761 3.64 -10.04 -26.10
CA ILE A 761 4.99 -10.29 -25.56
C ILE A 761 5.86 -11.11 -26.51
N GLU A 762 5.31 -12.11 -27.21
CA GLU A 762 6.07 -12.97 -28.13
C GLU A 762 6.41 -12.25 -29.45
N HIS A 763 5.52 -11.38 -29.94
CA HIS A 763 5.65 -10.62 -31.19
C HIS A 763 6.58 -9.41 -31.08
N LYS A 764 6.53 -8.69 -29.95
CA LYS A 764 7.26 -7.42 -29.74
C LYS A 764 8.41 -7.55 -28.74
N ARG A 765 8.40 -8.58 -27.90
CA ARG A 765 9.47 -8.95 -26.95
C ARG A 765 9.88 -7.82 -26.00
N ARG A 766 8.93 -6.90 -25.73
CA ARG A 766 9.10 -5.71 -24.87
C ARG A 766 9.53 -6.14 -23.46
N HIS A 767 10.66 -5.61 -22.99
CA HIS A 767 11.05 -5.68 -21.59
C HIS A 767 11.55 -4.34 -21.06
N GLY A 768 11.66 -4.26 -19.74
CA GLY A 768 12.10 -3.08 -19.00
C GLY A 768 13.19 -3.43 -18.00
N MET A 769 14.44 -3.38 -18.45
CA MET A 769 15.60 -3.37 -17.57
C MET A 769 15.77 -1.96 -16.99
N GLY A 770 15.81 -1.88 -15.67
CA GLY A 770 16.21 -0.68 -14.95
C GLY A 770 17.41 -0.97 -14.08
N PHE A 771 17.60 -0.12 -13.08
CA PHE A 771 18.57 -0.32 -12.03
C PHE A 771 18.01 0.10 -10.68
N LEU A 772 18.73 -0.25 -9.61
CA LEU A 772 18.46 0.16 -8.23
C LEU A 772 19.77 0.55 -7.54
N GLY A 773 19.63 1.23 -6.39
CA GLY A 773 20.77 1.70 -5.61
C GLY A 773 21.47 2.92 -6.20
N LEU A 774 20.77 3.78 -6.95
CA LEU A 774 21.36 5.01 -7.49
C LEU A 774 21.86 5.93 -6.37
N GLY A 775 21.00 6.28 -5.41
CA GLY A 775 21.37 7.07 -4.24
C GLY A 775 22.50 6.44 -3.43
N SER A 776 22.47 5.12 -3.23
CA SER A 776 23.57 4.39 -2.61
C SER A 776 24.89 4.55 -3.38
N THR A 777 24.86 4.39 -4.70
CA THR A 777 26.04 4.45 -5.57
C THR A 777 26.64 5.85 -5.63
N VAL A 778 25.79 6.88 -5.79
CA VAL A 778 26.17 8.30 -5.74
C VAL A 778 26.85 8.64 -4.40
N THR A 779 26.26 8.22 -3.28
CA THR A 779 26.87 8.38 -1.94
C THR A 779 28.20 7.61 -1.81
N MET A 780 28.29 6.39 -2.36
CA MET A 780 29.51 5.59 -2.38
C MET A 780 30.62 6.16 -3.26
N MET A 781 30.28 7.00 -4.24
CA MET A 781 31.22 7.78 -5.05
C MET A 781 31.65 9.09 -4.38
N GLY A 782 31.04 9.48 -3.25
CA GLY A 782 31.28 10.76 -2.58
C GLY A 782 30.54 11.95 -3.18
N MET A 783 29.62 11.72 -4.11
CA MET A 783 28.79 12.74 -4.76
C MET A 783 27.55 13.04 -3.91
N LYS A 784 27.02 14.27 -4.00
CA LYS A 784 25.68 14.60 -3.49
C LYS A 784 24.62 14.23 -4.52
N TYR A 785 23.58 13.50 -4.12
CA TYR A 785 22.42 13.24 -4.98
C TYR A 785 21.71 14.56 -5.34
N GLY A 786 21.34 14.74 -6.60
CA GLY A 786 20.79 15.99 -7.14
C GLY A 786 21.85 16.98 -7.67
N SER A 787 23.11 16.87 -7.23
CA SER A 787 24.18 17.72 -7.75
C SER A 787 24.52 17.43 -9.23
N PRO A 788 25.06 18.40 -10.00
CA PRO A 788 25.38 18.21 -11.42
C PRO A 788 26.24 16.98 -11.74
N GLU A 789 27.24 16.69 -10.92
CA GLU A 789 28.08 15.49 -11.07
C GLU A 789 27.26 14.19 -10.93
N SER A 790 26.29 14.17 -10.01
CA SER A 790 25.38 13.03 -9.86
C SER A 790 24.37 12.92 -11.01
N LEU A 791 24.00 14.03 -11.65
CA LEU A 791 23.14 14.06 -12.84
C LEU A 791 23.88 13.52 -14.08
N GLU A 792 25.11 13.97 -14.31
CA GLU A 792 26.00 13.44 -15.34
C GLU A 792 26.26 11.93 -15.15
N PHE A 793 26.53 11.50 -13.92
CA PHE A 793 26.68 10.08 -13.58
C PHE A 793 25.39 9.27 -13.83
N THR A 794 24.22 9.80 -13.42
CA THR A 794 22.91 9.17 -13.64
C THR A 794 22.63 9.00 -15.13
N GLU A 795 22.96 10.00 -15.95
CA GLU A 795 22.83 9.91 -17.39
C GLU A 795 23.79 8.86 -17.99
N GLU A 796 25.09 8.88 -17.66
CA GLU A 796 26.07 7.95 -18.26
C GLU A 796 25.82 6.48 -17.84
N VAL A 797 25.33 6.24 -16.62
CA VAL A 797 24.84 4.91 -16.19
C VAL A 797 23.67 4.47 -17.07
N THR A 798 22.65 5.31 -17.23
CA THR A 798 21.43 4.94 -17.96
C THR A 798 21.69 4.80 -19.47
N LYS A 799 22.53 5.67 -20.03
CA LYS A 799 23.04 5.60 -21.40
C LYS A 799 23.85 4.32 -21.64
N THR A 800 24.78 3.97 -20.76
CA THR A 800 25.54 2.72 -20.88
C THR A 800 24.60 1.50 -20.86
N MET A 801 23.60 1.49 -19.97
CA MET A 801 22.60 0.42 -19.92
C MET A 801 21.84 0.27 -21.25
N ALA A 802 21.39 1.39 -21.82
CA ALA A 802 20.67 1.41 -23.09
C ALA A 802 21.54 0.94 -24.27
N LEU A 803 22.78 1.44 -24.39
CA LEU A 803 23.67 1.11 -25.51
C LEU A 803 24.10 -0.36 -25.51
N GLU A 804 24.47 -0.93 -24.35
CA GLU A 804 24.71 -2.39 -24.28
C GLU A 804 23.43 -3.19 -24.56
N GLY A 805 22.28 -2.68 -24.13
CA GLY A 805 20.98 -3.23 -24.45
C GLY A 805 20.78 -3.40 -25.95
N TRP A 806 21.06 -2.35 -26.75
CA TRP A 806 20.91 -2.41 -28.20
C TRP A 806 21.99 -3.23 -28.91
N ARG A 807 23.23 -3.26 -28.42
CA ARG A 807 24.25 -4.19 -28.95
C ARG A 807 23.85 -5.65 -28.69
N ALA A 808 23.40 -5.98 -27.48
CA ALA A 808 22.83 -7.29 -27.18
C ALA A 808 21.55 -7.58 -27.99
N ALA A 809 20.71 -6.58 -28.29
CA ALA A 809 19.54 -6.74 -29.16
C ALA A 809 19.92 -7.15 -30.58
N LEU A 810 21.02 -6.59 -31.12
CA LEU A 810 21.54 -6.92 -32.44
C LEU A 810 22.20 -8.30 -32.46
N ASP A 811 23.03 -8.62 -31.46
CA ASP A 811 23.71 -9.93 -31.40
C ASP A 811 22.71 -11.08 -31.18
N LEU A 812 21.72 -10.91 -30.30
CA LEU A 812 20.64 -11.89 -30.14
C LEU A 812 19.73 -11.97 -31.37
N SER A 813 19.64 -10.91 -32.19
CA SER A 813 18.92 -10.95 -33.46
C SER A 813 19.69 -11.76 -34.51
N LYS A 814 21.02 -11.57 -34.60
CA LYS A 814 21.92 -12.36 -35.45
C LYS A 814 21.93 -13.85 -35.06
N GLU A 815 21.71 -14.18 -33.77
CA GLU A 815 21.71 -15.55 -33.26
C GLU A 815 20.32 -16.23 -33.31
N LYS A 816 19.26 -15.55 -32.84
CA LYS A 816 17.91 -16.13 -32.64
C LYS A 816 16.84 -15.59 -33.60
N GLY A 817 17.21 -14.72 -34.53
CA GLY A 817 16.29 -13.87 -35.29
C GLY A 817 15.76 -12.66 -34.49
N PRO A 818 15.33 -11.59 -35.16
CA PRO A 818 14.75 -10.41 -34.51
C PRO A 818 13.39 -10.72 -33.86
N ALA A 819 12.82 -9.76 -33.14
CA ALA A 819 11.41 -9.81 -32.75
C ALA A 819 10.53 -9.93 -34.03
N PRO A 820 9.50 -10.79 -34.08
CA PRO A 820 8.71 -11.03 -35.31
C PRO A 820 8.15 -9.77 -35.98
N ILE A 821 7.82 -8.73 -35.19
CA ILE A 821 7.41 -7.40 -35.67
C ILE A 821 8.41 -6.75 -36.64
N MET A 822 9.71 -7.03 -36.51
CA MET A 822 10.78 -6.41 -37.29
C MET A 822 10.76 -6.82 -38.77
N GLU A 823 10.36 -8.05 -39.06
CA GLU A 823 10.27 -8.58 -40.43
C GLU A 823 8.88 -8.43 -41.05
N MET A 824 7.90 -7.88 -40.32
CA MET A 824 6.62 -7.52 -40.89
C MET A 824 6.74 -6.35 -41.87
N ASP A 825 5.90 -6.40 -42.90
CA ASP A 825 5.72 -5.35 -43.90
C ASP A 825 4.57 -4.42 -43.48
N TYR A 826 4.84 -3.12 -43.47
CA TYR A 826 3.90 -2.06 -43.13
C TYR A 826 3.65 -1.17 -44.34
N THR A 827 2.38 -0.90 -44.64
CA THR A 827 2.01 0.11 -45.63
C THR A 827 2.24 1.50 -45.03
N VAL A 828 3.02 2.33 -45.70
CA VAL A 828 3.24 3.73 -45.34
C VAL A 828 1.91 4.49 -45.49
N THR A 829 1.43 5.07 -44.39
CA THR A 829 0.20 5.89 -44.35
C THR A 829 0.53 7.39 -44.34
N ALA A 830 -0.46 8.23 -44.66
CA ALA A 830 -0.34 9.68 -44.49
C ALA A 830 -0.05 10.07 -43.02
N GLU A 831 -0.62 9.34 -42.08
CA GLU A 831 -0.37 9.44 -40.64
C GLU A 831 1.09 9.13 -40.27
N MET A 832 1.71 8.09 -40.85
CA MET A 832 3.15 7.82 -40.65
C MET A 832 4.03 8.95 -41.17
N LEU A 833 3.75 9.46 -42.38
CA LEU A 833 4.50 10.58 -42.95
C LEU A 833 4.28 11.90 -42.19
N SER A 834 3.13 12.06 -41.53
CA SER A 834 2.85 13.18 -40.62
C SER A 834 3.63 13.08 -39.31
N HIS A 835 3.66 11.90 -38.68
CA HIS A 835 4.40 11.66 -37.44
C HIS A 835 5.93 11.59 -37.63
N ARG A 836 6.40 11.21 -38.83
CA ARG A 836 7.81 11.08 -39.22
C ARG A 836 8.07 11.72 -40.60
N PRO A 837 8.05 13.07 -40.69
CA PRO A 837 8.27 13.78 -41.96
C PRO A 837 9.65 13.53 -42.58
N GLU A 838 10.60 12.96 -41.84
CA GLU A 838 11.85 12.42 -42.38
C GLU A 838 11.63 11.26 -43.37
N MET A 839 10.63 10.39 -43.20
CA MET A 839 10.33 9.30 -44.15
C MET A 839 10.05 9.83 -45.56
N ALA A 840 9.34 10.97 -45.65
CA ALA A 840 9.06 11.63 -46.92
C ALA A 840 10.30 12.28 -47.56
N LYS A 841 11.31 12.67 -46.75
CA LYS A 841 12.60 13.16 -47.24
C LYS A 841 13.46 12.02 -47.79
N ASP A 842 13.38 10.85 -47.15
CA ASP A 842 14.04 9.62 -47.59
C ASP A 842 13.31 8.94 -48.76
N GLY A 843 12.18 9.49 -49.20
CA GLY A 843 11.50 9.18 -50.47
C GLY A 843 10.21 8.37 -50.37
N TYR A 844 9.81 7.95 -49.16
CA TYR A 844 8.59 7.16 -48.94
C TYR A 844 7.30 7.95 -49.23
N LYS A 845 6.32 7.26 -49.79
CA LYS A 845 5.00 7.77 -50.19
C LYS A 845 3.88 6.92 -49.61
N VAL A 846 2.68 7.48 -49.54
CA VAL A 846 1.49 6.75 -49.10
C VAL A 846 1.23 5.56 -50.04
N GLY A 847 1.15 4.36 -49.46
CA GLY A 847 0.99 3.11 -50.21
C GLY A 847 2.29 2.35 -50.48
N ASP A 848 3.46 2.93 -50.22
CA ASP A 848 4.73 2.18 -50.24
C ASP A 848 4.78 1.15 -49.09
N THR A 849 5.62 0.12 -49.22
CA THR A 849 5.83 -0.91 -48.20
C THR A 849 7.20 -0.75 -47.52
N VAL A 850 7.25 -0.83 -46.19
CA VAL A 850 8.48 -0.72 -45.39
C VAL A 850 8.51 -1.75 -44.26
N LYS A 851 9.69 -2.30 -43.95
CA LYS A 851 9.87 -3.30 -42.88
C LYS A 851 9.85 -2.67 -41.50
N GLY A 852 9.30 -3.40 -40.52
CA GLY A 852 9.25 -3.01 -39.10
C GLY A 852 10.61 -2.61 -38.53
N LYS A 853 11.71 -3.30 -38.89
CA LYS A 853 13.07 -2.93 -38.48
C LYS A 853 13.53 -1.56 -38.98
N VAL A 854 13.08 -1.12 -40.15
CA VAL A 854 13.41 0.21 -40.67
C VAL A 854 12.59 1.28 -39.94
N LEU A 855 11.30 1.03 -39.68
CA LEU A 855 10.42 1.90 -38.89
C LEU A 855 10.87 2.04 -37.42
N HIS A 856 11.38 0.95 -36.83
CA HIS A 856 11.97 0.92 -35.49
C HIS A 856 13.30 1.67 -35.47
N ALA A 857 14.31 1.21 -36.21
CA ALA A 857 15.68 1.71 -36.09
C ALA A 857 15.85 3.14 -36.65
N LYS A 858 15.35 3.43 -37.85
CA LYS A 858 15.57 4.75 -38.50
C LYS A 858 14.54 5.80 -38.11
N TYR A 859 13.32 5.37 -37.76
CA TYR A 859 12.17 6.27 -37.59
C TYR A 859 11.55 6.26 -36.18
N SER A 860 12.08 5.52 -35.20
CA SER A 860 11.83 5.85 -33.79
C SER A 860 12.64 7.08 -33.38
N ARG A 861 12.00 8.07 -32.74
CA ARG A 861 12.69 9.23 -32.15
C ARG A 861 13.68 8.83 -31.05
N TYR A 862 13.44 7.70 -30.38
CA TYR A 862 14.37 7.15 -29.41
C TYR A 862 15.58 6.47 -30.09
N MET A 863 15.37 5.68 -31.15
CA MET A 863 16.49 5.07 -31.89
C MET A 863 17.31 6.10 -32.67
N GLN A 864 16.71 7.21 -33.09
CA GLN A 864 17.44 8.36 -33.65
C GLN A 864 18.41 8.96 -32.62
N ARG A 865 18.02 9.09 -31.34
CA ARG A 865 18.94 9.47 -30.25
C ARG A 865 20.04 8.42 -30.01
N VAL A 866 19.75 7.13 -30.17
CA VAL A 866 20.80 6.10 -30.15
C VAL A 866 21.77 6.30 -31.33
N ALA A 867 21.28 6.70 -32.52
CA ALA A 867 22.10 6.96 -33.68
C ALA A 867 22.99 8.22 -33.57
N GLU A 868 22.66 9.17 -32.69
CA GLU A 868 23.54 10.33 -32.39
C GLU A 868 24.88 9.90 -31.77
N VAL A 869 24.93 8.74 -31.10
CA VAL A 869 26.12 8.22 -30.40
C VAL A 869 26.64 6.90 -30.97
N GLU A 870 25.75 6.06 -31.53
CA GLU A 870 26.03 4.74 -32.09
C GLU A 870 25.35 4.56 -33.46
N PRO A 871 25.69 5.38 -34.48
CA PRO A 871 24.99 5.37 -35.77
C PRO A 871 25.07 4.01 -36.47
N LYS A 872 26.24 3.35 -36.43
CA LYS A 872 26.46 2.04 -37.05
C LYS A 872 25.62 0.93 -36.44
N LEU A 873 25.40 0.97 -35.12
CA LEU A 873 24.52 0.03 -34.43
C LEU A 873 23.09 0.17 -34.94
N VAL A 874 22.63 1.40 -35.15
CA VAL A 874 21.28 1.67 -35.68
C VAL A 874 21.17 1.35 -37.17
N GLU A 875 22.24 1.52 -37.96
CA GLU A 875 22.33 1.03 -39.34
C GLU A 875 22.22 -0.51 -39.40
N GLU A 876 23.02 -1.25 -38.63
CA GLU A 876 22.94 -2.72 -38.55
C GLU A 876 21.57 -3.20 -38.01
N LEU A 877 20.98 -2.50 -37.03
CA LEU A 877 19.63 -2.79 -36.54
C LEU A 877 18.54 -2.52 -37.58
N ALA A 878 18.73 -1.59 -38.52
CA ALA A 878 17.81 -1.38 -39.63
C ALA A 878 17.91 -2.48 -40.70
N GLU A 879 19.08 -3.09 -40.87
CA GLU A 879 19.31 -4.21 -41.80
C GLU A 879 18.89 -5.56 -41.23
N VAL A 880 19.26 -5.85 -39.97
CA VAL A 880 19.05 -7.15 -39.31
C VAL A 880 17.78 -7.18 -38.44
N GLY A 881 17.34 -6.04 -37.91
CA GLY A 881 16.29 -5.96 -36.88
C GLY A 881 16.82 -6.21 -35.46
N ALA A 882 16.10 -5.71 -34.46
CA ALA A 882 16.41 -5.92 -33.04
C ALA A 882 15.72 -7.19 -32.50
N ARG A 883 16.34 -7.90 -31.54
CA ARG A 883 15.70 -9.03 -30.83
C ARG A 883 14.45 -8.63 -30.05
N PHE A 884 14.34 -7.38 -29.62
CA PHE A 884 13.20 -6.84 -28.89
C PHE A 884 12.94 -5.38 -29.28
N THR A 885 11.69 -4.95 -29.14
CA THR A 885 11.29 -3.57 -29.47
C THR A 885 11.73 -2.56 -28.42
N HIS A 886 11.83 -2.97 -27.16
CA HIS A 886 12.15 -2.12 -26.02
C HIS A 886 13.02 -2.86 -25.02
N HIS A 887 13.99 -2.15 -24.47
CA HIS A 887 14.98 -2.66 -23.52
C HIS A 887 14.67 -2.28 -22.07
N SER A 888 14.18 -1.07 -21.81
CA SER A 888 14.52 -0.32 -20.59
C SER A 888 13.33 0.30 -19.85
N SER A 889 13.31 0.19 -18.51
CA SER A 889 12.27 0.77 -17.65
C SER A 889 12.70 0.77 -16.19
N ILE A 890 12.44 1.84 -15.43
CA ILE A 890 12.86 1.93 -14.02
C ILE A 890 11.64 1.86 -13.10
N ALA A 891 11.53 0.76 -12.36
CA ALA A 891 10.46 0.51 -11.39
C ALA A 891 10.87 0.90 -9.95
N PRO A 892 9.94 0.97 -8.98
CA PRO A 892 10.27 1.36 -7.60
C PRO A 892 11.18 0.37 -6.86
N THR A 893 11.26 -0.89 -7.31
CA THR A 893 12.12 -1.99 -6.76
C THR A 893 12.01 -2.33 -5.26
N GLY A 894 11.24 -1.62 -4.44
CA GLY A 894 11.37 -1.60 -2.96
C GLY A 894 11.16 -2.90 -2.17
N THR A 895 10.83 -4.03 -2.82
CA THR A 895 11.07 -5.36 -2.24
C THR A 895 12.44 -5.90 -2.61
N ILE A 896 12.76 -5.95 -3.91
CA ILE A 896 13.97 -6.61 -4.41
C ILE A 896 15.24 -5.86 -4.00
N SER A 897 15.20 -4.53 -3.86
CA SER A 897 16.35 -3.78 -3.36
C SER A 897 16.69 -4.17 -1.91
N LEU A 898 15.69 -4.18 -1.04
CA LEU A 898 15.82 -4.61 0.34
C LEU A 898 16.29 -6.08 0.48
N SER A 899 15.80 -7.00 -0.34
CA SER A 899 16.05 -8.45 -0.13
C SER A 899 17.16 -9.07 -0.97
N LEU A 900 17.43 -8.55 -2.16
CA LEU A 900 18.39 -9.10 -3.11
C LEU A 900 19.56 -8.13 -3.37
N ALA A 901 19.40 -6.83 -3.08
CA ALA A 901 20.45 -5.81 -3.13
C ALA A 901 20.85 -5.26 -1.75
N ASN A 902 20.60 -6.02 -0.68
CA ASN A 902 21.08 -5.72 0.68
C ASN A 902 20.66 -4.35 1.26
N ASN A 903 19.47 -3.85 0.89
CA ASN A 903 18.95 -2.52 1.26
C ASN A 903 19.72 -1.33 0.62
N ALA A 904 20.12 -1.47 -0.64
CA ALA A 904 20.42 -0.32 -1.49
C ALA A 904 19.17 0.56 -1.73
N SER A 905 19.35 1.79 -2.20
CA SER A 905 18.24 2.71 -2.49
C SER A 905 17.29 2.18 -3.58
N ASN A 906 16.07 2.71 -3.62
CA ASN A 906 14.95 2.11 -4.36
C ASN A 906 14.87 2.63 -5.81
N GLY A 907 15.32 1.85 -6.79
CA GLY A 907 15.32 2.31 -8.18
C GLY A 907 16.27 3.49 -8.39
N ILE A 908 15.76 4.60 -8.94
CA ILE A 908 16.49 5.88 -8.97
C ILE A 908 16.34 6.71 -7.68
N GLU A 909 15.48 6.33 -6.74
CA GLU A 909 15.23 7.11 -5.53
C GLU A 909 16.50 7.24 -4.64
N PRO A 910 16.63 8.34 -3.87
CA PRO A 910 17.60 8.42 -2.77
C PRO A 910 17.24 7.41 -1.67
N SER A 911 18.11 7.26 -0.68
CA SER A 911 17.76 6.51 0.53
C SER A 911 16.76 7.30 1.37
N PHE A 912 15.55 6.77 1.57
CA PHE A 912 14.53 7.42 2.40
C PHE A 912 15.04 7.76 3.82
N ALA A 913 15.81 6.86 4.42
CA ALA A 913 16.60 7.11 5.62
C ALA A 913 17.83 6.20 5.65
N HIS A 914 19.00 6.73 6.01
CA HIS A 914 20.24 5.94 5.96
C HIS A 914 20.35 4.90 7.07
N HIS A 915 19.83 5.18 8.27
CA HIS A 915 19.61 4.20 9.34
C HIS A 915 18.13 4.21 9.71
N TYR A 916 17.54 3.03 9.64
CA TYR A 916 16.32 2.69 10.35
C TYR A 916 16.51 1.26 10.89
N ALA A 917 15.45 0.58 11.25
CA ALA A 917 15.57 -0.78 11.75
C ALA A 917 14.51 -1.71 11.21
N ARG A 918 14.87 -3.00 11.14
CA ARG A 918 13.96 -4.10 10.83
C ARG A 918 14.07 -5.21 11.86
N ASN A 919 13.20 -6.18 11.67
CA ASN A 919 13.03 -7.36 12.49
C ASN A 919 13.34 -8.60 11.69
N VAL A 920 13.80 -9.64 12.36
CA VAL A 920 14.07 -10.92 11.70
C VAL A 920 13.72 -12.08 12.60
N ILE A 921 13.15 -13.14 12.02
CA ILE A 921 13.23 -14.47 12.62
C ILE A 921 14.42 -15.19 12.01
N ARG A 922 15.30 -15.69 12.89
CA ARG A 922 16.30 -16.68 12.50
C ARG A 922 15.67 -18.07 12.53
N GLU A 923 15.99 -18.89 11.53
CA GLU A 923 15.49 -20.27 11.43
C GLU A 923 15.81 -21.05 12.72
N GLY A 924 14.83 -21.81 13.24
CA GLY A 924 14.91 -22.47 14.54
C GLY A 924 14.61 -21.62 15.80
N LYS A 925 14.42 -20.29 15.70
CA LYS A 925 14.04 -19.43 16.85
C LYS A 925 12.58 -18.93 16.77
N LYS A 926 11.83 -19.05 17.87
CA LYS A 926 10.48 -18.47 18.04
C LYS A 926 10.53 -17.03 18.59
N SER A 927 11.28 -16.12 17.96
CA SER A 927 11.40 -14.72 18.42
C SER A 927 11.91 -13.76 17.34
N LYS A 928 11.35 -12.54 17.22
CA LYS A 928 12.07 -11.48 16.47
C LYS A 928 13.34 -11.09 17.18
N GLU A 929 14.36 -10.88 16.37
CA GLU A 929 15.56 -10.13 16.71
C GLU A 929 15.44 -8.73 16.10
N LYS A 930 15.83 -7.70 16.86
CA LYS A 930 16.23 -6.41 16.29
C LYS A 930 17.36 -6.68 15.32
N VAL A 931 17.22 -6.18 14.10
CA VAL A 931 18.37 -5.90 13.26
C VAL A 931 18.26 -4.44 12.83
N ASP A 932 19.24 -3.64 13.23
CA ASP A 932 19.42 -2.34 12.61
C ASP A 932 19.59 -2.55 11.09
N VAL A 933 18.88 -1.76 10.30
CA VAL A 933 18.92 -1.84 8.85
C VAL A 933 19.47 -0.54 8.35
N PHE A 934 20.73 -0.64 7.96
CA PHE A 934 21.44 0.42 7.30
C PHE A 934 21.06 0.36 5.82
N SER A 935 20.88 1.53 5.22
CA SER A 935 21.09 1.70 3.78
C SER A 935 22.44 1.10 3.37
N PHE A 936 22.53 0.55 2.17
CA PHE A 936 23.72 -0.20 1.77
C PHE A 936 25.00 0.65 1.77
N GLU A 937 24.87 1.94 1.42
CA GLU A 937 25.96 2.91 1.50
C GLU A 937 26.41 3.17 2.95
N LEU A 938 25.50 3.26 3.93
CA LEU A 938 25.88 3.39 5.33
C LEU A 938 26.47 2.08 5.88
N LEU A 939 25.97 0.92 5.44
CA LEU A 939 26.57 -0.38 5.78
C LEU A 939 28.02 -0.47 5.28
N ALA A 940 28.24 -0.12 4.01
CA ALA A 940 29.58 -0.15 3.40
C ALA A 940 30.53 0.89 4.03
N TYR A 941 30.05 2.10 4.34
CA TYR A 941 30.87 3.11 5.02
C TYR A 941 31.27 2.67 6.43
N ARG A 942 30.39 1.97 7.14
CA ARG A 942 30.66 1.45 8.48
C ARG A 942 31.65 0.27 8.47
N GLU A 943 31.58 -0.59 7.46
CA GLU A 943 32.51 -1.73 7.32
C GLU A 943 33.90 -1.30 6.81
N LEU A 944 33.96 -0.32 5.89
CA LEU A 944 35.18 0.02 5.15
C LEU A 944 35.88 1.30 5.63
N VAL A 945 35.19 2.21 6.32
CA VAL A 945 35.74 3.55 6.67
C VAL A 945 35.62 3.87 8.16
N ASN A 946 34.41 3.87 8.73
CA ASN A 946 34.19 4.22 10.14
C ASN A 946 33.04 3.42 10.77
N ALA A 947 33.40 2.38 11.53
CA ALA A 947 32.46 1.52 12.25
C ALA A 947 31.62 2.22 13.35
N LYS A 948 31.94 3.48 13.71
CA LYS A 948 31.10 4.31 14.58
C LYS A 948 30.01 5.08 13.84
N ALA A 949 30.16 5.33 12.54
CA ALA A 949 29.42 6.36 11.82
C ALA A 949 27.89 6.19 11.87
N MET A 950 27.16 7.28 12.18
CA MET A 950 25.70 7.32 12.35
C MET A 950 25.09 8.61 11.79
N PRO A 951 23.85 8.57 11.26
CA PRO A 951 23.10 9.78 10.92
C PRO A 951 22.84 10.66 12.14
N PHE A 952 22.79 11.97 11.93
CA PHE A 952 22.51 13.01 12.94
C PHE A 952 23.49 13.02 14.14
N ALA A 953 24.65 12.38 14.04
CA ALA A 953 25.69 12.47 15.06
C ALA A 953 26.42 13.82 15.00
N GLU A 954 26.41 14.55 16.13
CA GLU A 954 27.09 15.84 16.26
C GLU A 954 28.60 15.69 16.49
N ASP A 955 29.05 14.57 17.06
CA ASP A 955 30.46 14.31 17.36
C ASP A 955 31.29 13.99 16.11
N ASP A 956 32.46 14.62 15.97
CA ASP A 956 33.38 14.44 14.83
C ASP A 956 33.79 12.97 14.60
N ASP A 957 33.76 12.15 15.66
CA ASP A 957 34.14 10.73 15.66
C ASP A 957 33.08 9.82 14.97
N SER A 958 31.82 10.25 14.93
CA SER A 958 30.68 9.46 14.45
C SER A 958 29.84 10.16 13.36
N ARG A 959 30.04 11.47 13.13
CA ARG A 959 29.35 12.25 12.10
C ARG A 959 29.58 11.69 10.69
N LEU A 960 28.52 11.66 9.88
CA LEU A 960 28.60 11.31 8.46
C LEU A 960 29.11 12.48 7.61
N PRO A 961 29.81 12.20 6.49
CA PRO A 961 30.09 13.20 5.46
C PRO A 961 28.81 13.82 4.89
N ASP A 962 28.93 15.07 4.42
CA ASP A 962 27.83 15.89 3.91
C ASP A 962 27.27 15.45 2.54
N TYR A 963 27.76 14.34 2.00
CA TYR A 963 27.24 13.66 0.82
C TYR A 963 26.28 12.49 1.13
N PHE A 964 26.02 12.19 2.41
CA PHE A 964 24.92 11.32 2.82
C PHE A 964 23.59 12.08 2.73
N ILE A 965 22.99 12.08 1.54
CA ILE A 965 21.74 12.76 1.20
C ILE A 965 20.56 11.79 1.27
N SER A 966 19.52 12.14 2.04
CA SER A 966 18.27 11.38 2.16
C SER A 966 17.16 11.94 1.28
N ALA A 967 15.96 11.34 1.33
CA ALA A 967 14.79 11.86 0.60
C ALA A 967 14.26 13.20 1.16
N ASP A 968 14.61 13.57 2.38
CA ASP A 968 14.15 14.81 3.04
C ASP A 968 15.01 16.05 2.71
N ASP A 969 16.18 15.84 2.11
CA ASP A 969 17.20 16.87 1.87
C ASP A 969 17.14 17.46 0.44
N ILE A 970 16.11 17.11 -0.34
CA ILE A 970 16.04 17.32 -1.81
C ILE A 970 14.76 18.07 -2.19
N GLY A 971 14.88 19.07 -3.07
CA GLY A 971 13.74 19.84 -3.59
C GLY A 971 12.97 19.14 -4.73
N PRO A 972 11.71 19.54 -5.01
CA PRO A 972 10.89 18.93 -6.06
C PRO A 972 11.52 19.00 -7.46
N LYS A 973 12.24 20.09 -7.77
CA LYS A 973 12.94 20.24 -9.07
C LYS A 973 14.13 19.29 -9.18
N GLU A 974 14.95 19.14 -8.15
CA GLU A 974 16.08 18.19 -8.14
C GLU A 974 15.60 16.74 -8.28
N HIS A 975 14.44 16.39 -7.71
CA HIS A 975 13.78 15.11 -7.98
C HIS A 975 13.36 14.92 -9.45
N VAL A 976 12.91 15.98 -10.13
CA VAL A 976 12.62 15.98 -11.58
C VAL A 976 13.91 15.93 -12.40
N ASP A 977 14.98 16.62 -11.99
CA ASP A 977 16.25 16.68 -12.70
C ASP A 977 16.96 15.30 -12.72
N VAL A 978 16.98 14.58 -11.59
CA VAL A 978 17.50 13.20 -11.54
C VAL A 978 16.63 12.25 -12.36
N GLN A 979 15.30 12.44 -12.36
CA GLN A 979 14.42 11.68 -13.26
C GLN A 979 14.74 11.98 -14.73
N ALA A 980 14.99 13.24 -15.10
CA ALA A 980 15.29 13.68 -16.46
C ALA A 980 16.62 13.14 -16.98
N ALA A 981 17.67 13.17 -16.15
CA ALA A 981 18.99 12.60 -16.46
C ALA A 981 18.89 11.13 -16.88
N ALA A 982 18.10 10.32 -16.15
CA ALA A 982 17.82 8.93 -16.53
C ALA A 982 16.86 8.84 -17.73
N GLN A 983 15.77 9.63 -17.75
CA GLN A 983 14.68 9.50 -18.72
C GLN A 983 15.14 9.68 -20.17
N LYS A 984 16.20 10.45 -20.41
CA LYS A 984 16.86 10.62 -21.73
C LYS A 984 17.17 9.29 -22.43
N TRP A 985 17.51 8.25 -21.67
CA TRP A 985 17.98 6.94 -22.12
C TRP A 985 17.08 5.79 -21.64
N ILE A 986 15.81 6.08 -21.34
CA ILE A 986 14.77 5.08 -21.04
C ILE A 986 13.69 5.10 -22.13
N ASP A 987 13.60 4.03 -22.92
CA ASP A 987 12.62 3.85 -23.99
C ASP A 987 11.19 3.62 -23.50
N SER A 988 10.99 2.94 -22.37
CA SER A 988 9.67 2.78 -21.73
C SER A 988 9.40 3.97 -20.79
N SER A 989 9.36 3.79 -19.47
CA SER A 989 9.11 4.88 -18.51
C SER A 989 9.81 4.68 -17.17
N ILE A 990 9.74 5.69 -16.30
CA ILE A 990 10.31 5.70 -14.95
C ILE A 990 9.19 5.87 -13.93
N SER A 991 9.23 5.09 -12.85
CA SER A 991 8.42 5.29 -11.65
C SER A 991 9.27 6.04 -10.63
N LYS A 992 8.89 7.29 -10.35
CA LYS A 992 9.53 8.24 -9.41
C LYS A 992 8.43 8.98 -8.68
N THR A 993 8.56 9.16 -7.37
CA THR A 993 7.74 10.13 -6.63
C THR A 993 8.57 11.38 -6.37
N ALA A 994 8.14 12.53 -6.88
CA ALA A 994 8.67 13.82 -6.46
C ALA A 994 8.01 14.20 -5.13
N ASN A 995 8.68 13.94 -4.01
CA ASN A 995 8.23 14.41 -2.70
C ASN A 995 8.25 15.95 -2.69
N VAL A 996 7.25 16.56 -2.09
CA VAL A 996 7.10 18.02 -2.00
C VAL A 996 6.84 18.39 -0.54
N PRO A 997 7.64 19.28 0.07
CA PRO A 997 7.42 19.74 1.44
C PRO A 997 6.01 20.32 1.63
N THR A 998 5.46 20.15 2.83
CA THR A 998 4.13 20.66 3.21
C THR A 998 3.98 22.14 2.90
N GLU A 999 4.97 22.93 3.32
CA GLU A 999 4.97 24.40 3.23
C GLU A 999 5.59 24.92 1.91
N TYR A 1000 5.71 24.05 0.90
CA TYR A 1000 6.23 24.42 -0.42
C TYR A 1000 5.18 25.27 -1.16
N PRO A 1001 5.49 26.52 -1.58
CA PRO A 1001 4.48 27.44 -2.10
C PRO A 1001 3.77 26.92 -3.36
N TYR A 1002 2.45 27.14 -3.45
CA TYR A 1002 1.68 26.80 -4.66
C TYR A 1002 2.24 27.46 -5.92
N GLU A 1003 2.71 28.71 -5.81
CA GLU A 1003 3.31 29.44 -6.94
C GLU A 1003 4.59 28.77 -7.47
N ASP A 1004 5.37 28.11 -6.61
CA ASP A 1004 6.55 27.33 -7.00
C ASP A 1004 6.22 25.89 -7.40
N PHE A 1005 5.03 25.38 -7.01
CA PHE A 1005 4.54 24.04 -7.31
C PHE A 1005 3.76 23.94 -8.63
N LYS A 1006 2.90 24.92 -8.95
CA LYS A 1006 1.96 24.85 -10.08
C LYS A 1006 2.63 24.64 -11.45
N ASP A 1007 3.91 24.98 -11.54
CA ASP A 1007 4.74 24.81 -12.73
C ASP A 1007 5.66 23.57 -12.64
N ILE A 1008 5.54 22.68 -11.63
CA ILE A 1008 6.38 21.48 -11.52
C ILE A 1008 6.11 20.45 -12.62
N TYR A 1009 4.85 20.30 -13.04
CA TYR A 1009 4.48 19.47 -14.20
C TYR A 1009 4.75 20.16 -15.54
N LEU A 1010 4.80 21.50 -15.56
CA LEU A 1010 5.31 22.27 -16.71
C LEU A 1010 6.82 22.07 -16.87
N TYR A 1011 7.57 22.15 -15.77
CA TYR A 1011 9.01 21.87 -15.71
C TYR A 1011 9.33 20.42 -16.06
N ALA A 1012 8.53 19.45 -15.59
CA ALA A 1012 8.64 18.05 -16.01
C ALA A 1012 8.47 17.87 -17.53
N TYR A 1013 7.53 18.59 -18.15
CA TYR A 1013 7.35 18.61 -19.61
C TYR A 1013 8.52 19.28 -20.33
N GLU A 1014 9.03 20.41 -19.82
CA GLU A 1014 10.19 21.13 -20.37
C GLU A 1014 11.49 20.30 -20.27
N GLN A 1015 11.66 19.51 -19.21
CA GLN A 1015 12.72 18.52 -19.08
C GLN A 1015 12.49 17.23 -19.91
N GLY A 1016 11.40 17.18 -20.69
CA GLY A 1016 11.11 16.09 -21.62
C GLY A 1016 10.70 14.77 -20.95
N LEU A 1017 10.16 14.82 -19.72
CA LEU A 1017 9.68 13.62 -19.03
C LEU A 1017 8.49 12.97 -19.73
N LYS A 1018 8.28 11.68 -19.47
CA LYS A 1018 7.12 10.91 -19.94
C LYS A 1018 5.94 10.91 -18.96
N GLY A 1019 6.19 11.33 -17.73
CA GLY A 1019 5.21 11.48 -16.67
C GLY A 1019 5.88 11.87 -15.36
N CYS A 1020 5.09 12.38 -14.42
CA CYS A 1020 5.55 12.77 -13.10
C CYS A 1020 4.45 12.48 -12.09
N THR A 1021 4.83 12.05 -10.89
CA THR A 1021 3.94 11.94 -9.74
C THR A 1021 4.54 12.77 -8.63
N THR A 1022 3.93 13.90 -8.31
CA THR A 1022 4.26 14.63 -7.07
C THR A 1022 3.46 14.09 -5.90
N PHE A 1023 4.09 14.03 -4.73
CA PHE A 1023 3.40 13.87 -3.46
C PHE A 1023 3.70 15.10 -2.58
N ARG A 1024 2.78 16.07 -2.59
CA ARG A 1024 2.71 17.08 -1.53
C ARG A 1024 1.77 16.60 -0.46
N PHE A 1025 2.18 16.75 0.79
CA PHE A 1025 1.29 16.67 1.93
C PHE A 1025 0.53 18.00 2.10
N ASN A 1026 -0.82 18.00 2.08
CA ASN A 1026 -1.63 19.22 2.13
C ASN A 1026 -2.68 19.18 3.25
N PRO A 1027 -2.44 19.82 4.41
CA PRO A 1027 -3.31 19.73 5.58
C PRO A 1027 -4.66 20.49 5.48
N GLU A 1028 -5.17 20.77 4.27
CA GLU A 1028 -6.60 21.04 4.02
C GLU A 1028 -7.30 20.01 3.10
N ALA A 1029 -6.63 18.92 2.72
CA ALA A 1029 -7.18 17.87 1.85
C ALA A 1029 -6.51 16.49 2.05
N PHE A 1030 -5.47 16.45 2.90
CA PHE A 1030 -4.59 15.34 3.22
C PHE A 1030 -4.01 15.54 4.63
N GLN A 1031 -4.17 14.62 5.59
CA GLN A 1031 -3.73 14.85 6.99
C GLN A 1031 -3.03 13.66 7.73
N GLY A 1032 -1.69 13.71 7.94
CA GLY A 1032 -0.89 12.65 8.61
C GLY A 1032 0.63 12.48 8.27
N VAL A 1033 1.37 11.59 8.99
CA VAL A 1033 2.84 11.45 9.24
C VAL A 1033 3.90 12.02 8.30
N LEU A 1034 3.72 12.14 6.98
CA LEU A 1034 4.71 12.87 6.16
C LEU A 1034 4.45 14.39 6.17
N VAL A 1035 3.85 14.87 7.25
CA VAL A 1035 4.05 16.18 7.86
C VAL A 1035 5.24 16.11 8.81
N LYS A 1036 6.17 17.06 8.70
CA LYS A 1036 7.13 17.29 9.78
C LYS A 1036 6.44 18.16 10.84
N GLU A 1037 6.81 17.98 12.11
CA GLU A 1037 6.27 18.75 13.24
C GLU A 1037 6.42 20.27 13.01
N GLN A 1038 7.51 20.64 12.32
CA GLN A 1038 7.85 22.00 11.89
C GLN A 1038 6.96 22.58 10.77
N ASP A 1039 6.12 21.80 10.12
CA ASP A 1039 5.25 22.27 9.03
C ASP A 1039 3.88 22.71 9.56
N LEU A 1040 3.28 21.92 10.47
CA LEU A 1040 2.02 22.26 11.14
C LEU A 1040 2.08 23.62 11.87
N GLU A 1041 3.28 24.06 12.29
CA GLU A 1041 3.49 25.35 12.97
C GLU A 1041 3.41 26.59 12.06
N LYS A 1042 3.39 26.42 10.72
CA LYS A 1042 3.52 27.54 9.76
C LYS A 1042 2.22 27.89 9.05
N THR A 1043 1.41 26.89 8.68
CA THR A 1043 0.06 27.13 8.11
C THR A 1043 -0.86 27.78 9.16
N ILE A 1044 -1.67 28.76 8.76
CA ILE A 1044 -2.67 29.45 9.61
C ILE A 1044 -4.07 29.25 9.03
N TYR A 1045 -4.98 28.77 9.88
CA TYR A 1045 -6.38 28.45 9.55
C TYR A 1045 -7.31 29.59 9.99
N GLU A 1046 -8.37 29.85 9.21
CA GLU A 1046 -9.39 30.86 9.52
C GLU A 1046 -10.76 30.23 9.72
N PHE A 1047 -11.35 30.49 10.89
CA PHE A 1047 -12.67 30.02 11.29
C PHE A 1047 -13.63 31.20 11.35
N LYS A 1048 -14.88 31.01 10.92
CA LYS A 1048 -15.91 32.04 10.94
C LYS A 1048 -17.00 31.67 11.93
N LEU A 1049 -17.28 32.56 12.87
CA LEU A 1049 -18.20 32.33 13.97
C LEU A 1049 -19.64 32.77 13.60
N GLU A 1050 -20.64 32.29 14.37
CA GLU A 1050 -22.06 32.62 14.16
C GLU A 1050 -22.36 34.12 14.18
N ASP A 1051 -21.60 34.92 14.93
CA ASP A 1051 -21.75 36.39 14.99
C ASP A 1051 -21.23 37.11 13.73
N GLY A 1052 -20.58 36.37 12.83
CA GLY A 1052 -20.02 36.84 11.57
C GLY A 1052 -18.55 37.26 11.64
N SER A 1053 -17.92 37.23 12.82
CA SER A 1053 -16.48 37.49 13.01
C SER A 1053 -15.61 36.32 12.53
N THR A 1054 -14.29 36.54 12.40
CA THR A 1054 -13.33 35.46 12.09
C THR A 1054 -12.15 35.41 13.05
N VAL A 1055 -11.67 34.19 13.31
CA VAL A 1055 -10.55 33.84 14.19
C VAL A 1055 -9.46 33.17 13.35
N LYS A 1056 -8.19 33.48 13.62
CA LYS A 1056 -7.02 32.94 12.89
C LYS A 1056 -5.97 32.39 13.86
N VAL A 1057 -5.53 31.15 13.64
CA VAL A 1057 -4.62 30.38 14.51
C VAL A 1057 -3.81 29.35 13.69
N LYS A 1058 -2.67 28.89 14.19
CA LYS A 1058 -1.75 27.98 13.49
C LYS A 1058 -2.21 26.52 13.47
N GLY A 1059 -1.76 25.76 12.48
CA GLY A 1059 -2.07 24.33 12.30
C GLY A 1059 -1.71 23.40 13.46
N ASN A 1060 -0.75 23.79 14.32
CA ASN A 1060 -0.37 23.08 15.55
C ASN A 1060 -0.95 23.72 16.83
N GLU A 1061 -1.61 24.88 16.74
CA GLU A 1061 -2.33 25.48 17.87
C GLU A 1061 -3.66 24.75 18.09
N GLU A 1062 -4.07 24.67 19.35
CA GLU A 1062 -5.28 23.97 19.77
C GLU A 1062 -6.50 24.90 19.77
N ILE A 1063 -7.62 24.42 19.23
CA ILE A 1063 -8.91 25.11 19.13
C ILE A 1063 -9.97 24.28 19.82
N GLU A 1064 -10.76 24.91 20.68
CA GLU A 1064 -12.02 24.38 21.18
C GLU A 1064 -13.16 24.70 20.19
N TYR A 1065 -13.81 23.67 19.63
CA TYR A 1065 -14.98 23.79 18.75
C TYR A 1065 -16.04 22.77 19.14
N ASP A 1066 -17.29 23.22 19.31
CA ASP A 1066 -18.44 22.45 19.80
C ASP A 1066 -18.18 21.63 21.10
N GLY A 1067 -17.15 22.00 21.86
CA GLY A 1067 -16.73 21.38 23.13
C GLY A 1067 -15.55 20.41 23.04
N GLU A 1068 -15.02 20.11 21.84
CA GLU A 1068 -13.81 19.29 21.66
C GLU A 1068 -12.59 20.16 21.30
N ILE A 1069 -11.41 19.76 21.79
CA ILE A 1069 -10.14 20.42 21.48
C ILE A 1069 -9.43 19.66 20.36
N HIS A 1070 -9.17 20.33 19.25
CA HIS A 1070 -8.43 19.80 18.11
C HIS A 1070 -7.25 20.70 17.77
N THR A 1071 -6.23 20.18 17.10
CA THR A 1071 -5.30 21.05 16.36
C THR A 1071 -6.06 21.77 15.23
N ALA A 1072 -5.72 23.04 14.96
CA ALA A 1072 -6.44 23.85 13.97
C ALA A 1072 -6.55 23.19 12.59
N ALA A 1073 -5.52 22.44 12.18
CA ALA A 1073 -5.56 21.64 10.96
C ALA A 1073 -6.68 20.60 11.00
N ASN A 1074 -6.68 19.72 12.01
CA ASN A 1074 -7.60 18.59 12.10
C ASN A 1074 -9.08 19.05 12.12
N LEU A 1075 -9.39 20.14 12.84
CA LEU A 1075 -10.74 20.71 12.86
C LEU A 1075 -11.16 21.23 11.47
N TYR A 1076 -10.29 21.97 10.78
CA TYR A 1076 -10.63 22.61 9.51
C TYR A 1076 -10.96 21.59 8.41
N ASP A 1077 -10.25 20.45 8.38
CA ASP A 1077 -10.60 19.31 7.51
C ASP A 1077 -11.97 18.74 7.86
N ALA A 1078 -12.25 18.46 9.14
CA ALA A 1078 -13.52 17.86 9.55
C ALA A 1078 -14.74 18.76 9.22
N LEU A 1079 -14.57 20.08 9.22
CA LEU A 1079 -15.56 21.04 8.70
C LEU A 1079 -15.67 21.00 7.16
N LYS A 1080 -14.59 20.69 6.44
CA LYS A 1080 -14.47 20.81 4.98
C LYS A 1080 -15.04 19.62 4.19
N GLU A 1081 -14.87 18.38 4.67
CA GLU A 1081 -15.61 17.22 4.10
C GLU A 1081 -17.08 17.14 4.55
N GLY A 1082 -17.58 18.10 5.34
CA GLY A 1082 -18.97 18.13 5.78
C GLY A 1082 -19.29 17.09 6.85
N TYR A 1083 -18.27 16.64 7.61
CA TYR A 1083 -18.43 15.79 8.79
C TYR A 1083 -19.30 16.48 9.84
N TYR A 1084 -19.11 17.80 9.97
CA TYR A 1084 -20.11 18.73 10.47
C TYR A 1084 -20.86 19.33 9.26
N GLY A 1085 -22.18 19.17 9.20
CA GLY A 1085 -22.98 19.48 8.01
C GLY A 1085 -23.19 20.98 7.74
N LYS A 1086 -23.56 21.32 6.50
CA LYS A 1086 -23.98 22.68 6.13
C LYS A 1086 -25.22 23.14 6.91
N PHE A 1087 -25.07 24.19 7.72
CA PHE A 1087 -26.12 25.14 8.09
C PHE A 1087 -25.57 26.57 8.06
#